data_AF-A0A7X6V5Y7-F1
#
_entry.id   AF-A0A7X6V5Y7-F1
#
_cell.length_a   1.000
_cell.length_b   1.000
_cell.length_c   1.000
_cell.angle_alpha   90.00
_cell.angle_beta   90.00
_cell.angle_gamma   90.00
#
_symmetry.space_group_name_H-M   'P 1'
#
loop_
_entity.id
_entity.type
_entity.pdbx_description
1 polymer ?
#
loop_
_entity_poly.entity_id
_entity_poly.type
_entity_poly.pdbx_seq_one_letter_code
_entity_poly.pdbx_strand_id
1 'polypeptide(L)'
;MATIVGDYKLLEKIGAGGMGEVWHAENIHTRVVCAIKLLPQEAATDGNFVARFFDEGRLMQTLEHRHIVRVHHVGHDSESGRYYLVMDFVAGADGKSQSLHDLLKASPRNRLEEADVRRWSRQVAEALAYAHEQGVIHRDIKPANILIDSNGNARVTDFGLAKAIGEEYLQSQIHMSIAHSMSRRSLNTMHTEGATAPAGRASPKLTQGKSLPELSIGDEPTLDSDRQSGGRSSADALLGTYDYMSPEQRGDINVPVSPASDIYAFGVMLYRLLTGRRPTGRAKAVSEVVKGLSSRWNPVIDRCLEHDPKDRFSDGTELLAGLGIKQRGEAENAGRKWLKGVVYLVLAAGLTWGGYKAWQANPEKDTIPPVSTETQVVSPQGTNGMELVKFSLSCQPTGTKVILYAGTRFVAEGTVAKDGYSLEIAPGEYTLDLTHAGYTPLQKDIVISAQNSSFSERLTVLRGELNIITTPGAKIVITDSDGKRTDLGKSDAGGRYNIGTLPEGRYTLELSLRDYAAGVEEVQIISGRPAQVRKTLTGLPGSVQISCARDAAVLDVSGREIGRTNKRITGLAAGEHNLSVFTPGFRRETVTLNIPPNGHVSEQVSLVAESGAVKIDVSASGTAGAYLEKTEKRLKIGDAPSKRITRLPHTEEGLPCERLEFTFEAVGFVAKKQSVKIEDGKTATVLFELVPDKASLTLNSNVRNAEVYSKTGERLGKAGEKLAVESLTPLSLIVKAAGYSEVEIQVAALEPGKEGRMTVTLEEHKEPKAGETRVVDLGGGVKLELVPVAPGSFRTGSDDGDSNEKPVRTVKITRGYWLGKTEVTQAQWRSIMGDNPSYFKGDNLPVERVSWNQCVEFCDKLTELERRAGRLPEGYVYRLPTEAEWEFAARGGTKSRGYSYSGSENLDTVAWYSSNSDSKTHVMGTKAPNELGLHDMSGNVWEWCHDWYQDSYNGLTSSDPSGPRTGSCRVARGGSWVNVASYCRVAGRRGWPPSLTHRNHGFRVSLAPSVQ
;
A
#
# COMPACT_ATOMS: atom_id res chain seq x y z
N MET A 1 5.22 -17.80 -37.10
CA MET A 1 6.45 -16.97 -37.18
C MET A 1 6.94 -16.78 -35.75
N ALA A 2 8.25 -16.78 -35.50
CA ALA A 2 8.76 -16.50 -34.15
C ALA A 2 8.52 -15.04 -33.81
N THR A 3 7.91 -14.76 -32.66
CA THR A 3 7.67 -13.38 -32.19
C THR A 3 9.01 -12.78 -31.76
N ILE A 4 9.38 -11.66 -32.38
CA ILE A 4 10.59 -10.91 -32.06
C ILE A 4 10.18 -9.59 -31.41
N VAL A 5 10.90 -9.18 -30.36
CA VAL A 5 10.73 -7.90 -29.70
C VAL A 5 12.11 -7.27 -29.57
N GLY A 6 12.34 -6.14 -30.25
CA GLY A 6 13.69 -5.59 -30.41
C GLY A 6 14.64 -6.63 -31.01
N ASP A 7 15.76 -6.89 -30.34
CA ASP A 7 16.77 -7.87 -30.76
C ASP A 7 16.56 -9.27 -30.15
N TYR A 8 15.37 -9.59 -29.66
CA TYR A 8 15.13 -10.79 -28.88
C TYR A 8 14.02 -11.64 -29.44
N LYS A 9 14.32 -12.92 -29.63
CA LYS A 9 13.36 -13.94 -30.02
C LYS A 9 12.69 -14.50 -28.78
N LEU A 10 11.37 -14.36 -28.68
CA LEU A 10 10.58 -14.96 -27.60
C LEU A 10 10.49 -16.48 -27.83
N LEU A 11 10.88 -17.26 -26.83
CA LEU A 11 10.90 -18.74 -26.89
C LEU A 11 9.68 -19.33 -26.21
N GLU A 12 9.53 -19.09 -24.91
CA GLU A 12 8.47 -19.67 -24.09
C GLU A 12 7.92 -18.63 -23.11
N LYS A 13 6.60 -18.61 -22.92
CA LYS A 13 5.98 -17.71 -21.94
C LYS A 13 6.11 -18.31 -20.54
N ILE A 14 6.84 -17.64 -19.65
CA ILE A 14 7.08 -18.07 -18.26
C ILE A 14 5.87 -17.72 -17.39
N GLY A 15 5.27 -16.55 -17.60
CA GLY A 15 4.15 -16.09 -16.78
C GLY A 15 3.45 -14.85 -17.33
N ALA A 16 2.27 -14.56 -16.79
CA ALA A 16 1.54 -13.32 -17.03
C ALA A 16 0.80 -12.88 -15.78
N GLY A 17 0.66 -11.57 -15.61
CA GLY A 17 -0.08 -10.93 -14.53
C GLY A 17 -0.43 -9.48 -14.85
N GLY A 18 -0.96 -8.73 -13.90
CA GLY A 18 -1.33 -7.32 -14.12
C GLY A 18 -0.18 -6.35 -14.34
N MET A 19 1.07 -6.80 -14.14
CA MET A 19 2.28 -6.04 -14.49
C MET A 19 2.89 -6.46 -15.84
N GLY A 20 2.14 -7.23 -16.64
CA GLY A 20 2.56 -7.66 -17.97
C GLY A 20 2.92 -9.15 -18.07
N GLU A 21 3.64 -9.50 -19.14
CA GLU A 21 4.00 -10.87 -19.50
C GLU A 21 5.50 -11.09 -19.38
N VAL A 22 5.92 -12.24 -18.85
CA VAL A 22 7.33 -12.61 -18.76
C VAL A 22 7.61 -13.79 -19.69
N TRP A 23 8.62 -13.66 -20.52
CA TRP A 23 9.01 -14.60 -21.56
C TRP A 23 10.46 -15.04 -21.39
N HIS A 24 10.72 -16.32 -21.54
CA HIS A 24 12.05 -16.85 -21.82
C HIS A 24 12.40 -16.47 -23.25
N ALA A 25 13.54 -15.83 -23.44
CA ALA A 25 13.94 -15.26 -24.70
C ALA A 25 15.44 -15.46 -24.96
N GLU A 26 15.82 -15.30 -26.21
CA GLU A 26 17.20 -15.38 -26.65
C GLU A 26 17.50 -14.17 -27.51
N ASN A 27 18.61 -13.49 -27.22
CA ASN A 27 19.09 -12.42 -28.10
C ASN A 27 19.52 -13.02 -29.46
N ILE A 28 18.97 -12.50 -30.55
CA ILE A 28 19.15 -13.08 -31.89
C ILE A 28 20.59 -12.95 -32.39
N HIS A 29 21.35 -11.99 -31.88
CA HIS A 29 22.72 -11.71 -32.28
C HIS A 29 23.74 -12.45 -31.41
N THR A 30 23.57 -12.41 -30.08
CA THR A 30 24.54 -12.97 -29.13
C THR A 30 24.23 -14.39 -28.68
N ARG A 31 23.03 -14.90 -28.97
CA ARG A 31 22.53 -16.21 -28.50
C ARG A 31 22.44 -16.32 -26.96
N VAL A 32 22.57 -15.20 -26.25
CA VAL A 32 22.45 -15.16 -24.80
C VAL A 32 20.98 -15.31 -24.41
N VAL A 33 20.73 -16.24 -23.50
CA VAL A 33 19.41 -16.49 -22.91
C VAL A 33 19.10 -15.44 -21.85
N CYS A 34 17.88 -14.91 -21.89
CA CYS A 34 17.39 -13.91 -20.95
C CYS A 34 15.89 -14.10 -20.66
N ALA A 35 15.40 -13.38 -19.66
CA ALA A 35 13.98 -13.18 -19.45
C ALA A 35 13.58 -11.79 -19.95
N ILE A 36 12.46 -11.70 -20.66
CA ILE A 36 11.89 -10.44 -21.13
C ILE A 36 10.53 -10.23 -20.50
N LYS A 37 10.38 -9.11 -19.80
CA LYS A 37 9.09 -8.67 -19.27
C LYS A 37 8.50 -7.60 -20.19
N LEU A 38 7.43 -7.95 -20.87
CA LEU A 38 6.62 -7.06 -21.69
C LEU A 38 5.58 -6.37 -20.81
N LEU A 39 5.57 -5.04 -20.80
CA LEU A 39 4.62 -4.27 -20.01
C LEU A 39 3.23 -4.20 -20.68
N PRO A 40 2.15 -4.00 -19.89
CA PRO A 40 0.81 -3.80 -20.43
C PRO A 40 0.75 -2.56 -21.33
N GLN A 41 0.06 -2.66 -22.46
CA GLN A 41 -0.04 -1.57 -23.42
C GLN A 41 -0.87 -0.40 -22.87
N GLU A 42 -1.81 -0.69 -21.97
CA GLU A 42 -2.66 0.29 -21.31
C GLU A 42 -1.87 1.20 -20.37
N ALA A 43 -0.76 0.71 -19.78
CA ALA A 43 0.11 1.53 -18.94
C ALA A 43 0.80 2.67 -19.73
N ALA A 44 1.00 2.47 -21.04
CA ALA A 44 1.60 3.48 -21.93
C ALA A 44 0.65 4.64 -22.29
N THR A 45 -0.61 4.62 -21.83
CA THR A 45 -1.57 5.71 -22.05
C THR A 45 -1.38 6.90 -21.10
N ASP A 46 -0.60 6.74 -20.02
CA ASP A 46 -0.20 7.83 -19.14
C ASP A 46 0.92 8.67 -19.78
N GLY A 47 0.68 9.97 -19.96
CA GLY A 47 1.63 10.90 -20.57
C GLY A 47 2.97 11.02 -19.83
N ASN A 48 3.06 10.60 -18.56
CA ASN A 48 4.29 10.57 -17.77
C ASN A 48 4.93 9.17 -17.66
N PHE A 49 4.27 8.12 -18.19
CA PHE A 49 4.75 6.74 -18.06
C PHE A 49 6.13 6.54 -18.67
N VAL A 50 6.38 7.09 -19.87
CA VAL A 50 7.64 6.89 -20.60
C VAL A 50 8.83 7.43 -19.80
N ALA A 51 8.70 8.63 -19.23
CA ALA A 51 9.75 9.24 -18.41
C ALA A 51 10.01 8.39 -17.14
N ARG A 52 8.96 8.04 -16.38
CA ARG A 52 9.10 7.20 -15.18
C ARG A 52 9.68 5.82 -15.53
N PHE A 53 9.26 5.21 -16.63
CA PHE A 53 9.72 3.89 -17.03
C PHE A 53 11.22 3.85 -17.32
N PHE A 54 11.74 4.82 -18.08
CA PHE A 54 13.18 4.88 -18.37
C PHE A 54 14.00 5.37 -17.17
N ASP A 55 13.49 6.30 -16.37
CA ASP A 55 14.18 6.79 -15.17
C ASP A 55 14.32 5.68 -14.11
N GLU A 56 13.23 4.98 -13.80
CA GLU A 56 13.26 3.84 -12.88
C GLU A 56 14.03 2.66 -13.48
N GLY A 57 13.89 2.41 -14.79
CA GLY A 57 14.63 1.37 -15.49
C GLY A 57 16.15 1.54 -15.43
N ARG A 58 16.65 2.78 -15.56
CA ARG A 58 18.08 3.10 -15.39
C ARG A 58 18.56 2.82 -13.97
N LEU A 59 17.74 3.16 -12.96
CA LEU A 59 18.06 2.89 -11.56
C LEU A 59 18.06 1.38 -11.25
N MET A 60 17.19 0.60 -11.89
CA MET A 60 17.22 -0.87 -11.77
C MET A 60 18.48 -1.49 -12.40
N GLN A 61 18.97 -0.92 -13.51
CA GLN A 61 20.20 -1.40 -14.17
C GLN A 61 21.46 -1.19 -13.32
N THR A 62 21.45 -0.28 -12.34
CA THR A 62 22.59 -0.07 -11.43
C THR A 62 22.64 -1.06 -10.27
N LEU A 63 21.55 -1.81 -10.02
CA LEU A 63 21.52 -2.79 -8.94
C LEU A 63 22.28 -4.06 -9.34
N GLU A 64 23.42 -4.29 -8.68
CA GLU A 64 24.23 -5.49 -8.88
C GLU A 64 24.44 -6.21 -7.55
N HIS A 65 23.61 -7.23 -7.32
CA HIS A 65 23.68 -8.03 -6.10
C HIS A 65 23.35 -9.50 -6.38
N ARG A 66 24.05 -10.41 -5.69
CA ARG A 66 23.88 -11.87 -5.86
C ARG A 66 22.44 -12.36 -5.64
N HIS A 67 21.66 -11.66 -4.82
CA HIS A 67 20.26 -11.97 -4.52
C HIS A 67 19.23 -11.08 -5.24
N ILE A 68 19.64 -10.27 -6.23
CA ILE A 68 18.74 -9.42 -7.04
C ILE A 68 18.88 -9.76 -8.52
N VAL A 69 17.80 -10.17 -9.19
CA VAL A 69 17.81 -10.44 -10.65
C VAL A 69 18.28 -9.20 -11.40
N ARG A 70 19.37 -9.33 -12.17
CA ARG A 70 19.98 -8.18 -12.86
C ARG A 70 19.13 -7.76 -14.05
N VAL A 71 18.89 -6.47 -14.18
CA VAL A 71 18.29 -5.86 -15.37
C VAL A 71 19.41 -5.45 -16.31
N HIS A 72 19.40 -5.99 -17.53
CA HIS A 72 20.41 -5.74 -18.55
C HIS A 72 20.03 -4.55 -19.43
N HIS A 73 18.77 -4.49 -19.84
CA HIS A 73 18.30 -3.52 -20.82
C HIS A 73 16.83 -3.16 -20.58
N VAL A 74 16.48 -1.93 -20.90
CA VAL A 74 15.12 -1.42 -20.88
C VAL A 74 14.86 -0.78 -22.23
N GLY A 75 13.80 -1.20 -22.91
CA GLY A 75 13.58 -0.86 -24.31
C GLY A 75 12.12 -0.59 -24.64
N HIS A 76 11.93 -0.04 -25.84
CA HIS A 76 10.65 0.16 -26.47
C HIS A 76 10.71 -0.47 -27.86
N ASP A 77 9.73 -1.31 -28.18
CA ASP A 77 9.59 -1.88 -29.50
C ASP A 77 8.66 -1.00 -30.34
N SER A 78 9.22 -0.33 -31.34
CA SER A 78 8.48 0.60 -32.20
C SER A 78 7.44 -0.08 -33.08
N GLU A 79 7.57 -1.38 -33.36
CA GLU A 79 6.60 -2.11 -34.19
C GLU A 79 5.36 -2.50 -33.39
N SER A 80 5.52 -3.06 -32.19
CA SER A 80 4.39 -3.43 -31.32
C SER A 80 3.91 -2.31 -30.41
N GLY A 81 4.68 -1.23 -30.26
CA GLY A 81 4.42 -0.15 -29.30
C GLY A 81 4.55 -0.57 -27.84
N ARG A 82 5.21 -1.70 -27.56
CA ARG A 82 5.34 -2.26 -26.22
C ARG A 82 6.67 -1.89 -25.59
N TYR A 83 6.61 -1.55 -24.31
CA TYR A 83 7.78 -1.34 -23.46
C TYR A 83 8.19 -2.65 -22.80
N TYR A 84 9.49 -2.87 -22.67
CA TYR A 84 10.01 -4.14 -22.17
C TYR A 84 11.28 -4.00 -21.34
N LEU A 85 11.49 -4.93 -20.41
CA LEU A 85 12.73 -5.08 -19.64
C LEU A 85 13.36 -6.43 -19.95
N VAL A 86 14.67 -6.43 -20.14
CA VAL A 86 15.51 -7.61 -20.33
C VAL A 86 16.29 -7.85 -19.05
N MET A 87 16.18 -9.06 -18.49
CA MET A 87 16.76 -9.43 -17.21
C MET A 87 17.37 -10.83 -17.23
N ASP A 88 18.13 -11.19 -16.20
CA ASP A 88 18.63 -12.56 -16.02
C ASP A 88 17.48 -13.57 -16.09
N PHE A 89 17.65 -14.63 -16.87
CA PHE A 89 16.77 -15.80 -16.76
C PHE A 89 17.24 -16.66 -15.59
N VAL A 90 16.45 -16.67 -14.50
CA VAL A 90 16.75 -17.50 -13.33
C VAL A 90 16.09 -18.86 -13.50
N ALA A 91 16.92 -19.87 -13.74
CA ALA A 91 16.53 -21.27 -13.80
C ALA A 91 16.95 -22.01 -12.52
N GLY A 92 16.07 -22.88 -12.04
CA GLY A 92 16.35 -23.86 -11.01
C GLY A 92 17.20 -25.02 -11.54
N ALA A 93 17.45 -26.02 -10.68
CA ALA A 93 18.30 -27.16 -11.01
C ALA A 93 17.75 -28.03 -12.15
N ASP A 94 16.44 -27.97 -12.41
CA ASP A 94 15.76 -28.67 -13.51
C ASP A 94 15.75 -27.87 -14.83
N GLY A 95 16.43 -26.71 -14.85
CA GLY A 95 16.50 -25.81 -16.00
C GLY A 95 15.23 -24.96 -16.20
N LYS A 96 14.24 -25.07 -15.31
CA LYS A 96 12.99 -24.29 -15.39
C LYS A 96 13.00 -23.17 -14.36
N SER A 97 12.30 -22.07 -14.66
CA SER A 97 12.13 -21.00 -13.68
C SER A 97 11.12 -21.42 -12.61
N GLN A 98 11.47 -21.22 -11.34
CA GLN A 98 10.64 -21.61 -10.20
C GLN A 98 10.66 -20.53 -9.12
N SER A 99 9.49 -20.12 -8.63
CA SER A 99 9.34 -19.15 -7.54
C SER A 99 9.06 -19.80 -6.18
N LEU A 100 9.23 -19.06 -5.08
CA LEU A 100 8.80 -19.52 -3.75
C LEU A 100 7.30 -19.81 -3.68
N HIS A 101 6.49 -19.12 -4.49
CA HIS A 101 5.06 -19.40 -4.60
C HIS A 101 4.79 -20.79 -5.18
N ASP A 102 5.57 -21.18 -6.20
CA ASP A 102 5.41 -22.50 -6.83
C ASP A 102 5.87 -23.62 -5.88
N LEU A 103 6.96 -23.39 -5.13
CA LEU A 103 7.39 -24.29 -4.06
C LEU A 103 6.36 -24.41 -2.93
N LEU A 104 5.75 -23.29 -2.52
CA LEU A 104 4.70 -23.28 -1.50
C LEU A 104 3.50 -24.11 -1.94
N LYS A 105 3.06 -23.95 -3.20
CA LYS A 105 1.96 -24.72 -3.79
C LYS A 105 2.27 -26.21 -3.93
N ALA A 106 3.52 -26.55 -4.27
CA ALA A 106 3.97 -27.94 -4.36
C ALA A 106 4.10 -28.60 -2.98
N SER A 107 4.16 -27.83 -1.89
CA SER A 107 4.27 -28.37 -0.54
C SER A 107 2.95 -29.04 -0.10
N PRO A 108 2.98 -30.30 0.40
CA PRO A 108 1.79 -31.01 0.86
C PRO A 108 1.03 -30.29 1.99
N ARG A 109 1.73 -29.48 2.78
CA ARG A 109 1.15 -28.72 3.90
C ARG A 109 0.88 -27.26 3.55
N ASN A 110 1.06 -26.88 2.28
CA ASN A 110 0.98 -25.50 1.79
C ASN A 110 1.85 -24.53 2.62
N ARG A 111 2.97 -25.02 3.17
CA ARG A 111 3.96 -24.27 3.96
C ARG A 111 5.35 -24.85 3.74
N LEU A 112 6.39 -24.05 3.93
CA LEU A 112 7.79 -24.47 3.70
C LEU A 112 8.48 -24.83 5.01
N GLU A 113 9.53 -25.64 4.93
CA GLU A 113 10.30 -26.07 6.08
C GLU A 113 11.04 -24.88 6.71
N GLU A 114 11.09 -24.84 8.05
CA GLU A 114 11.61 -23.69 8.78
C GLU A 114 13.06 -23.35 8.40
N ALA A 115 13.89 -24.37 8.13
CA ALA A 115 15.28 -24.19 7.72
C ALA A 115 15.40 -23.47 6.36
N ASP A 116 14.53 -23.80 5.41
CA ASP A 116 14.53 -23.19 4.08
C ASP A 116 13.97 -21.77 4.14
N VAL A 117 12.89 -21.57 4.89
CA VAL A 117 12.36 -20.23 5.16
C VAL A 117 13.43 -19.35 5.79
N ARG A 118 14.20 -19.87 6.75
CA ARG A 118 15.33 -19.14 7.35
C ARG A 118 16.39 -18.76 6.33
N ARG A 119 16.77 -19.69 5.46
CA ARG A 119 17.79 -19.43 4.42
C ARG A 119 17.32 -18.34 3.47
N TRP A 120 16.13 -18.47 2.90
CA TRP A 120 15.64 -17.55 1.87
C TRP A 120 15.23 -16.20 2.44
N SER A 121 14.59 -16.14 3.61
CA SER A 121 14.25 -14.87 4.26
C SER A 121 15.46 -13.99 4.54
N ARG A 122 16.59 -14.58 4.97
CA ARG A 122 17.86 -13.86 5.12
C ARG A 122 18.36 -13.32 3.78
N GLN A 123 18.35 -14.14 2.73
CA GLN A 123 18.81 -13.73 1.39
C GLN A 123 17.94 -12.62 0.78
N VAL A 124 16.63 -12.66 1.02
CA VAL A 124 15.70 -11.59 0.62
C VAL A 124 15.97 -10.32 1.43
N ALA A 125 16.22 -10.43 2.74
CA ALA A 125 16.59 -9.27 3.57
C ALA A 125 17.92 -8.64 3.13
N GLU A 126 18.91 -9.45 2.71
CA GLU A 126 20.17 -8.95 2.12
C GLU A 126 19.94 -8.19 0.81
N ALA A 127 19.05 -8.69 -0.05
CA ALA A 127 18.66 -8.00 -1.27
C ALA A 127 17.95 -6.67 -0.97
N LEU A 128 17.02 -6.66 -0.01
CA LEU A 128 16.31 -5.45 0.41
C LEU A 128 17.26 -4.42 1.05
N ALA A 129 18.17 -4.85 1.92
CA ALA A 129 19.17 -3.97 2.55
C ALA A 129 20.00 -3.24 1.49
N TYR A 130 20.57 -3.99 0.53
CA TYR A 130 21.34 -3.42 -0.57
C TYR A 130 20.52 -2.44 -1.41
N ALA A 131 19.29 -2.81 -1.81
CA ALA A 131 18.45 -1.95 -2.64
C ALA A 131 18.05 -0.65 -1.91
N HIS A 132 17.69 -0.75 -0.63
CA HIS A 132 17.31 0.40 0.20
C HIS A 132 18.49 1.38 0.39
N GLU A 133 19.72 0.89 0.55
CA GLU A 133 20.93 1.72 0.61
C GLU A 133 21.18 2.49 -0.69
N GLN A 134 20.78 1.92 -1.84
CA GLN A 134 20.83 2.60 -3.15
C GLN A 134 19.60 3.47 -3.43
N GLY A 135 18.70 3.64 -2.45
CA GLY A 135 17.49 4.45 -2.59
C GLY A 135 16.37 3.79 -3.40
N VAL A 136 16.44 2.48 -3.65
CA VAL A 136 15.44 1.72 -4.42
C VAL A 136 14.52 0.96 -3.46
N ILE A 137 13.22 1.22 -3.56
CA ILE A 137 12.16 0.50 -2.83
C ILE A 137 11.51 -0.49 -3.80
N HIS A 138 11.34 -1.74 -3.39
CA HIS A 138 10.77 -2.80 -4.23
C HIS A 138 9.28 -2.60 -4.50
N ARG A 139 8.47 -2.32 -3.47
CA ARG A 139 7.01 -2.05 -3.50
C ARG A 139 6.09 -3.24 -3.82
N ASP A 140 6.61 -4.44 -4.04
CA ASP A 140 5.81 -5.62 -4.41
C ASP A 140 6.45 -6.93 -3.92
N ILE A 141 6.91 -6.96 -2.66
CA ILE A 141 7.49 -8.17 -2.08
C ILE A 141 6.42 -9.23 -1.84
N LYS A 142 6.57 -10.39 -2.48
CA LYS A 142 5.68 -11.55 -2.33
C LYS A 142 6.36 -12.84 -2.82
N PRO A 143 5.91 -14.04 -2.43
CA PRO A 143 6.53 -15.31 -2.85
C PRO A 143 6.70 -15.48 -4.37
N ALA A 144 5.81 -14.89 -5.18
CA ALA A 144 5.88 -15.00 -6.64
C ALA A 144 7.05 -14.22 -7.27
N ASN A 145 7.59 -13.21 -6.55
CA ASN A 145 8.70 -12.37 -7.02
C ASN A 145 10.05 -12.82 -6.44
N ILE A 146 10.09 -14.00 -5.79
CA ILE A 146 11.31 -14.61 -5.26
C ILE A 146 11.59 -15.88 -6.04
N LEU A 147 12.57 -15.84 -6.95
CA LEU A 147 12.97 -16.95 -7.79
C LEU A 147 14.08 -17.77 -7.12
N ILE A 148 14.11 -19.08 -7.36
CA ILE A 148 15.15 -19.97 -6.84
C ILE A 148 16.10 -20.35 -7.97
N ASP A 149 17.38 -20.02 -7.81
CA ASP A 149 18.42 -20.38 -8.77
C ASP A 149 18.84 -21.86 -8.67
N SER A 150 19.65 -22.31 -9.62
CA SER A 150 20.17 -23.67 -9.68
C SER A 150 21.02 -24.09 -8.47
N ASN A 151 21.50 -23.14 -7.67
CA ASN A 151 22.22 -23.37 -6.41
C ASN A 151 21.29 -23.35 -5.18
N GLY A 152 19.98 -23.24 -5.39
CA GLY A 152 18.95 -23.17 -4.35
C GLY A 152 18.91 -21.83 -3.60
N ASN A 153 19.49 -20.76 -4.16
CA ASN A 153 19.47 -19.43 -3.56
C ASN A 153 18.29 -18.60 -4.07
N ALA A 154 17.75 -17.75 -3.21
CA ALA A 154 16.74 -16.78 -3.57
C ALA A 154 17.34 -15.63 -4.40
N ARG A 155 16.64 -15.27 -5.48
CA ARG A 155 16.86 -14.06 -6.28
C ARG A 155 15.56 -13.28 -6.39
N VAL A 156 15.58 -12.05 -5.91
CA VAL A 156 14.44 -11.14 -5.90
C VAL A 156 14.36 -10.44 -7.26
N THR A 157 13.18 -10.44 -7.88
CA THR A 157 12.91 -9.79 -9.18
C THR A 157 11.90 -8.66 -9.04
N ASP A 158 11.74 -7.83 -10.07
CA ASP A 158 10.72 -6.77 -10.18
C ASP A 158 10.89 -5.57 -9.20
N PHE A 159 12.13 -5.25 -8.81
CA PHE A 159 12.42 -4.03 -8.04
C PHE A 159 11.91 -2.77 -8.74
N GLY A 160 11.22 -1.88 -8.01
CA GLY A 160 10.82 -0.54 -8.49
C GLY A 160 9.81 -0.54 -9.66
N LEU A 161 9.41 -1.70 -10.17
CA LEU A 161 8.58 -1.79 -11.37
C LEU A 161 7.16 -1.25 -11.16
N ALA A 162 6.63 -1.36 -9.94
CA ALA A 162 5.35 -0.77 -9.58
C ALA A 162 5.36 0.77 -9.74
N LYS A 163 6.48 1.42 -9.42
CA LYS A 163 6.67 2.87 -9.57
C LYS A 163 6.83 3.25 -11.05
N ALA A 164 7.55 2.43 -11.82
CA ALA A 164 7.73 2.61 -13.26
C ALA A 164 6.39 2.57 -14.03
N ILE A 165 5.51 1.64 -13.67
CA ILE A 165 4.18 1.49 -14.29
C ILE A 165 3.20 2.58 -13.82
N GLY A 166 3.34 3.05 -12.57
CA GLY A 166 2.51 4.09 -11.97
C GLY A 166 1.49 3.53 -10.98
N GLU A 167 1.47 4.11 -9.77
CA GLU A 167 0.65 3.62 -8.65
C GLU A 167 -0.85 3.75 -8.92
N GLU A 168 -1.29 4.82 -9.58
CA GLU A 168 -2.70 5.02 -9.95
C GLU A 168 -3.18 3.96 -10.94
N TYR A 169 -2.35 3.61 -11.94
CA TYR A 169 -2.66 2.52 -12.86
C TYR A 169 -2.81 1.20 -12.10
N LEU A 170 -1.85 0.85 -11.24
CA LEU A 170 -1.89 -0.38 -10.44
C LEU A 170 -3.10 -0.42 -9.49
N GLN A 171 -3.40 0.67 -8.80
CA GLN A 171 -4.57 0.78 -7.92
C GLN A 171 -5.87 0.64 -8.72
N SER A 172 -5.97 1.25 -9.92
CA SER A 172 -7.14 1.09 -10.79
C SER A 172 -7.35 -0.36 -11.25
N GLN A 173 -6.27 -1.05 -11.65
CA GLN A 173 -6.34 -2.45 -12.08
C GLN A 173 -6.68 -3.39 -10.93
N ILE A 174 -6.18 -3.11 -9.73
CA ILE A 174 -6.54 -3.84 -8.50
C ILE A 174 -8.00 -3.61 -8.15
N HIS A 175 -8.49 -2.37 -8.19
CA HIS A 175 -9.90 -2.05 -7.91
C HIS A 175 -10.84 -2.74 -8.89
N MET A 176 -10.51 -2.73 -10.18
CA MET A 176 -11.25 -3.45 -11.22
C MET A 176 -11.24 -4.96 -11.00
N SER A 177 -10.10 -5.52 -10.57
CA SER A 177 -9.97 -6.96 -10.28
C SER A 177 -10.75 -7.38 -9.03
N ILE A 178 -10.74 -6.55 -7.98
CA ILE A 178 -11.57 -6.74 -6.78
C ILE A 178 -13.06 -6.71 -7.15
N ALA A 179 -13.51 -5.69 -7.88
CA ALA A 179 -14.89 -5.59 -8.36
C ALA A 179 -15.31 -6.80 -9.21
N HIS A 180 -14.41 -7.30 -10.07
CA HIS A 180 -14.66 -8.45 -10.92
C HIS A 180 -14.68 -9.79 -10.13
N SER A 181 -13.82 -9.94 -9.11
CA SER A 181 -13.82 -11.12 -8.22
C SER A 181 -15.04 -11.17 -7.29
N MET A 182 -15.52 -10.02 -6.80
CA MET A 182 -16.78 -9.93 -6.06
C MET A 182 -17.99 -10.29 -6.94
N SER A 183 -17.96 -9.88 -8.21
CA SER A 183 -19.00 -10.21 -9.19
C SER A 183 -19.02 -11.72 -9.53
N ARG A 184 -17.85 -12.39 -9.60
CA ARG A 184 -17.75 -13.84 -9.86
C ARG A 184 -18.17 -14.71 -8.67
N ARG A 185 -17.94 -14.27 -7.42
CA ARG A 185 -18.45 -14.95 -6.21
C ARG A 185 -19.98 -14.97 -6.14
N SER A 186 -20.64 -13.98 -6.75
CA SER A 186 -22.10 -13.95 -6.88
C SER A 186 -22.64 -14.84 -8.01
N LEU A 187 -21.79 -15.35 -8.92
CA LEU A 187 -22.20 -16.16 -10.08
C LEU A 187 -22.01 -17.67 -9.85
N ASN A 188 -21.06 -18.10 -9.01
CA ASN A 188 -20.83 -19.52 -8.72
C ASN A 188 -21.81 -20.14 -7.70
N THR A 189 -22.72 -19.36 -7.12
CA THR A 189 -23.85 -19.86 -6.32
C THR A 189 -25.14 -20.04 -7.13
N MET A 190 -25.10 -19.89 -8.46
CA MET A 190 -26.27 -20.09 -9.32
C MET A 190 -25.94 -20.92 -10.56
N HIS A 191 -25.96 -22.25 -10.44
CA HIS A 191 -26.57 -23.16 -11.43
C HIS A 191 -26.63 -24.64 -10.97
N THR A 192 -27.82 -25.05 -10.51
CA THR A 192 -28.60 -26.29 -10.76
C THR A 192 -29.91 -26.09 -9.97
N GLU A 193 -31.15 -26.05 -10.45
CA GLU A 193 -31.86 -26.06 -11.74
C GLU A 193 -33.24 -25.35 -11.56
N GLY A 194 -33.63 -24.43 -12.46
CA GLY A 194 -35.00 -24.17 -13.00
C GLY A 194 -36.20 -23.84 -12.07
N ALA A 195 -37.09 -22.85 -12.29
CA ALA A 195 -37.39 -22.01 -13.43
C ALA A 195 -38.28 -20.78 -13.03
N THR A 196 -38.30 -19.76 -13.92
CA THR A 196 -39.25 -18.63 -14.10
C THR A 196 -39.22 -17.39 -13.17
N ALA A 197 -38.91 -16.25 -13.80
CA ALA A 197 -38.97 -14.85 -13.30
C ALA A 197 -40.27 -14.14 -13.80
N PRO A 198 -40.65 -12.88 -13.43
CA PRO A 198 -39.82 -11.67 -13.67
C PRO A 198 -39.95 -10.43 -12.71
N ALA A 199 -38.89 -9.61 -12.75
CA ALA A 199 -38.78 -8.13 -12.72
C ALA A 199 -39.07 -7.26 -11.46
N GLY A 200 -38.06 -6.46 -11.04
CA GLY A 200 -38.22 -5.20 -10.27
C GLY A 200 -36.97 -4.61 -9.58
N ARG A 201 -36.37 -3.56 -10.16
CA ARG A 201 -35.33 -2.58 -9.67
C ARG A 201 -35.68 -1.91 -8.30
N ALA A 202 -34.85 -1.21 -7.50
CA ALA A 202 -33.41 -0.91 -7.37
C ALA A 202 -33.16 -0.07 -6.06
N SER A 203 -31.91 -0.11 -5.52
CA SER A 203 -31.14 0.88 -4.70
C SER A 203 -31.60 1.32 -3.28
N PRO A 204 -30.65 1.54 -2.34
CA PRO A 204 -30.31 2.95 -2.03
C PRO A 204 -28.83 3.27 -1.72
N LYS A 205 -28.62 4.58 -1.62
CA LYS A 205 -27.42 5.43 -1.70
C LYS A 205 -26.42 5.34 -0.53
N LEU A 206 -25.19 5.73 -0.86
CA LEU A 206 -24.10 6.18 0.01
C LEU A 206 -24.53 7.29 0.99
N THR A 207 -24.11 7.17 2.24
CA THR A 207 -23.81 8.29 3.14
C THR A 207 -22.30 8.37 3.36
N GLN A 208 -21.74 9.56 3.15
CA GLN A 208 -20.35 9.89 3.46
C GLN A 208 -20.11 9.81 4.98
N GLY A 209 -18.93 9.31 5.36
CA GLY A 209 -18.40 9.44 6.72
C GLY A 209 -18.14 8.15 7.48
N LYS A 210 -17.63 7.09 6.82
CA LYS A 210 -16.86 6.03 7.49
C LYS A 210 -15.75 5.54 6.54
N SER A 211 -14.58 5.30 7.10
CA SER A 211 -13.47 4.58 6.46
C SER A 211 -13.99 3.34 5.74
N LEU A 212 -13.34 2.99 4.62
CA LEU A 212 -13.53 1.71 3.96
C LEU A 212 -13.55 0.59 5.03
N PRO A 213 -14.53 -0.33 5.01
CA PRO A 213 -14.57 -1.41 5.98
C PRO A 213 -13.26 -2.21 5.87
N GLU A 214 -12.66 -2.57 7.01
CA GLU A 214 -11.59 -3.55 7.08
C GLU A 214 -12.01 -4.80 6.30
N LEU A 215 -11.48 -4.96 5.09
CA LEU A 215 -11.59 -6.16 4.29
C LEU A 215 -10.61 -7.20 4.87
N SER A 216 -10.93 -7.69 6.06
CA SER A 216 -10.38 -8.95 6.56
C SER A 216 -11.18 -10.08 5.93
N ILE A 217 -10.56 -10.79 4.98
CA ILE A 217 -11.10 -12.06 4.47
C ILE A 217 -11.06 -13.05 5.63
N GLY A 218 -12.23 -13.30 6.21
CA GLY A 218 -12.43 -14.16 7.37
C GLY A 218 -12.09 -15.63 7.13
N ASP A 219 -11.97 -16.32 8.27
CA ASP A 219 -11.65 -17.72 8.49
C ASP A 219 -12.39 -18.71 7.57
N GLU A 220 -11.75 -19.15 6.49
CA GLU A 220 -11.99 -20.47 5.87
C GLU A 220 -10.71 -20.95 5.14
N PRO A 221 -10.45 -22.27 5.06
CA PRO A 221 -9.30 -22.80 4.35
C PRO A 221 -9.39 -22.37 2.88
N THR A 222 -8.34 -21.70 2.37
CA THR A 222 -8.31 -21.21 1.00
C THR A 222 -8.47 -22.38 0.02
N LEU A 223 -9.63 -22.43 -0.65
CA LEU A 223 -9.92 -23.29 -1.80
C LEU A 223 -8.94 -22.98 -2.94
N ASP A 224 -7.86 -23.74 -3.04
CA ASP A 224 -7.16 -24.04 -4.29
C ASP A 224 -7.63 -25.46 -4.68
N SER A 225 -8.87 -25.59 -5.19
CA SER A 225 -9.35 -26.85 -5.74
C SER A 225 -8.96 -26.96 -7.21
N ASP A 226 -8.03 -27.88 -7.49
CA ASP A 226 -7.76 -28.57 -8.75
C ASP A 226 -8.11 -27.85 -10.06
N ARG A 227 -7.10 -27.22 -10.69
CA ARG A 227 -6.98 -27.20 -12.16
C ARG A 227 -5.53 -27.35 -12.59
N GLN A 228 -5.27 -28.44 -13.31
CA GLN A 228 -4.06 -28.66 -14.11
C GLN A 228 -3.84 -27.49 -15.09
N SER A 229 -2.58 -27.08 -15.21
CA SER A 229 -1.94 -26.34 -16.31
C SER A 229 -2.85 -25.65 -17.34
N GLY A 230 -3.06 -24.34 -17.18
CA GLY A 230 -3.62 -23.49 -18.24
C GLY A 230 -3.98 -22.08 -17.77
N GLY A 231 -3.04 -21.13 -17.91
CA GLY A 231 -3.27 -19.67 -17.90
C GLY A 231 -3.78 -19.04 -16.59
N ARG A 232 -2.90 -18.36 -15.84
CA ARG A 232 -3.32 -17.42 -14.78
C ARG A 232 -4.15 -16.29 -15.41
N SER A 233 -5.33 -15.98 -14.86
CA SER A 233 -6.07 -14.77 -15.24
C SER A 233 -5.37 -13.54 -14.65
N SER A 234 -5.34 -12.41 -15.37
CA SER A 234 -4.71 -11.16 -14.91
C SER A 234 -5.31 -10.65 -13.59
N ALA A 235 -6.60 -10.93 -13.35
CA ALA A 235 -7.34 -10.52 -12.16
C ALA A 235 -6.88 -11.27 -10.88
N ASP A 236 -6.62 -12.58 -10.96
CA ASP A 236 -6.17 -13.38 -9.81
C ASP A 236 -4.74 -13.01 -9.39
N ALA A 237 -3.90 -12.63 -10.36
CA ALA A 237 -2.53 -12.16 -10.10
C ALA A 237 -2.51 -10.78 -9.41
N LEU A 238 -3.45 -9.89 -9.74
CA LEU A 238 -3.58 -8.56 -9.13
C LEU A 238 -4.21 -8.62 -7.73
N LEU A 239 -5.18 -9.51 -7.52
CA LEU A 239 -5.76 -9.76 -6.20
C LEU A 239 -4.71 -10.33 -5.23
N GLY A 240 -3.83 -11.22 -5.71
CA GLY A 240 -2.70 -11.74 -4.95
C GLY A 240 -1.61 -10.71 -4.63
N THR A 241 -1.56 -9.55 -5.31
CA THR A 241 -0.68 -8.43 -4.96
C THR A 241 -1.26 -7.61 -3.81
N TYR A 242 -2.58 -7.43 -3.77
CA TYR A 242 -3.27 -6.67 -2.72
C TYR A 242 -3.04 -7.24 -1.33
N ASP A 243 -2.97 -8.56 -1.21
CA ASP A 243 -2.81 -9.24 0.07
C ASP A 243 -1.46 -9.00 0.78
N TYR A 244 -0.46 -8.46 0.07
CA TYR A 244 0.88 -8.17 0.62
C TYR A 244 1.16 -6.67 0.74
N MET A 245 0.29 -5.81 0.20
CA MET A 245 0.48 -4.36 0.24
C MET A 245 0.38 -3.84 1.68
N SER A 246 1.30 -2.95 2.04
CA SER A 246 1.28 -2.30 3.33
C SER A 246 0.07 -1.35 3.48
N PRO A 247 -0.35 -1.01 4.72
CA PRO A 247 -1.43 -0.04 4.97
C PRO A 247 -1.25 1.28 4.19
N GLU A 248 -0.03 1.81 4.13
CA GLU A 248 0.27 3.04 3.40
C GLU A 248 0.17 2.89 1.87
N GLN A 249 0.49 1.73 1.30
CA GLN A 249 0.29 1.45 -0.13
C GLN A 249 -1.18 1.29 -0.50
N ARG A 250 -2.00 0.80 0.44
CA ARG A 250 -3.46 0.67 0.30
C ARG A 250 -4.21 1.99 0.52
N GLY A 251 -3.53 3.00 1.07
CA GLY A 251 -4.14 4.28 1.43
C GLY A 251 -4.90 4.25 2.77
N ASP A 252 -4.70 3.22 3.59
CA ASP A 252 -5.31 3.09 4.92
C ASP A 252 -4.74 4.15 5.89
N ILE A 253 -3.49 4.56 5.65
CA ILE A 253 -2.79 5.62 6.38
C ILE A 253 -2.14 6.59 5.40
N ASN A 254 -2.20 7.89 5.70
CA ASN A 254 -1.70 8.95 4.84
C ASN A 254 -0.21 9.24 5.08
N VAL A 255 0.64 8.28 4.74
CA VAL A 255 2.11 8.38 4.78
C VAL A 255 2.69 7.87 3.46
N PRO A 256 3.80 8.47 2.94
CA PRO A 256 4.42 8.00 1.71
C PRO A 256 5.00 6.58 1.84
N VAL A 257 4.98 5.84 0.73
CA VAL A 257 5.67 4.55 0.60
C VAL A 257 7.17 4.72 0.88
N SER A 258 7.72 3.84 1.71
CA SER A 258 9.10 3.90 2.19
C SER A 258 9.72 2.50 2.27
N PRO A 259 11.02 2.33 2.60
CA PRO A 259 11.59 1.01 2.85
C PRO A 259 10.78 0.16 3.86
N ALA A 260 10.17 0.79 4.87
CA ALA A 260 9.29 0.13 5.84
C ALA A 260 8.02 -0.51 5.23
N SER A 261 7.66 -0.13 4.00
CA SER A 261 6.57 -0.78 3.24
C SER A 261 6.99 -2.17 2.75
N ASP A 262 8.23 -2.33 2.27
CA ASP A 262 8.78 -3.64 1.88
C ASP A 262 8.96 -4.56 3.09
N ILE A 263 9.28 -3.99 4.26
CA ILE A 263 9.38 -4.72 5.53
C ILE A 263 8.03 -5.34 5.92
N TYR A 264 6.93 -4.59 5.76
CA TYR A 264 5.59 -5.12 6.01
C TYR A 264 5.26 -6.29 5.08
N ALA A 265 5.45 -6.10 3.78
CA ALA A 265 5.21 -7.13 2.77
C ALA A 265 6.09 -8.38 3.00
N PHE A 266 7.33 -8.19 3.44
CA PHE A 266 8.22 -9.27 3.90
C PHE A 266 7.64 -10.03 5.11
N GLY A 267 7.07 -9.32 6.10
CA GLY A 267 6.40 -9.94 7.25
C GLY A 267 5.21 -10.81 6.86
N VAL A 268 4.36 -10.31 5.95
CA VAL A 268 3.21 -11.07 5.40
C VAL A 268 3.70 -12.31 4.65
N MET A 269 4.74 -12.16 3.82
CA MET A 269 5.39 -13.27 3.13
C MET A 269 5.90 -14.32 4.11
N LEU A 270 6.64 -13.92 5.14
CA LEU A 270 7.23 -14.81 6.14
C LEU A 270 6.16 -15.58 6.91
N TYR A 271 5.09 -14.90 7.33
CA TYR A 271 3.92 -15.50 7.96
C TYR A 271 3.32 -16.60 7.07
N ARG A 272 3.14 -16.32 5.77
CA ARG A 272 2.57 -17.27 4.81
C ARG A 272 3.47 -18.47 4.56
N LEU A 273 4.77 -18.27 4.39
CA LEU A 273 5.70 -19.37 4.16
C LEU A 273 5.75 -20.34 5.35
N LEU A 274 5.64 -19.83 6.58
CA LEU A 274 5.70 -20.65 7.80
C LEU A 274 4.37 -21.31 8.17
N THR A 275 3.24 -20.62 7.98
CA THR A 275 1.93 -21.10 8.45
C THR A 275 1.06 -21.70 7.35
N GLY A 276 1.37 -21.40 6.09
CA GLY A 276 0.51 -21.66 4.94
C GLY A 276 -0.75 -20.81 4.87
N ARG A 277 -0.90 -19.84 5.78
CA ARG A 277 -2.02 -18.91 5.87
C ARG A 277 -1.52 -17.48 5.79
N ARG A 278 -2.38 -16.54 5.42
CA ARG A 278 -2.06 -15.11 5.51
C ARG A 278 -2.48 -14.55 6.87
N PRO A 279 -1.82 -13.51 7.40
CA PRO A 279 -2.27 -12.85 8.61
C PRO A 279 -3.62 -12.15 8.37
N THR A 280 -4.54 -12.28 9.33
CA THR A 280 -5.86 -11.63 9.33
C THR A 280 -6.03 -10.82 10.61
N GLY A 281 -6.35 -9.53 10.51
CA GLY A 281 -6.42 -8.64 11.67
C GLY A 281 -5.10 -8.63 12.47
N ARG A 282 -5.17 -8.67 13.80
CA ARG A 282 -3.98 -8.84 14.65
C ARG A 282 -3.47 -10.28 14.53
N ALA A 283 -2.37 -10.46 13.80
CA ALA A 283 -1.81 -11.77 13.50
C ALA A 283 -1.51 -12.57 14.78
N LYS A 284 -2.00 -13.82 14.86
CA LYS A 284 -1.61 -14.76 15.92
C LYS A 284 -0.16 -15.17 15.71
N ALA A 285 0.59 -15.33 16.80
CA ALA A 285 1.99 -15.76 16.76
C ALA A 285 2.15 -17.05 15.96
N VAL A 286 3.12 -17.10 15.04
CA VAL A 286 3.30 -18.26 14.14
C VAL A 286 3.59 -19.56 14.88
N SER A 287 4.23 -19.47 16.05
CA SER A 287 4.46 -20.62 16.95
C SER A 287 3.19 -21.17 17.60
N GLU A 288 2.14 -20.35 17.71
CA GLU A 288 0.82 -20.78 18.20
C GLU A 288 -0.01 -21.42 17.07
N VAL A 289 0.15 -20.92 15.84
CA VAL A 289 -0.56 -21.43 14.65
C VAL A 289 0.01 -22.78 14.19
N VAL A 290 1.33 -22.95 14.22
CA VAL A 290 2.00 -24.19 13.86
C VAL A 290 2.74 -24.77 15.06
N LYS A 291 2.18 -25.83 15.64
CA LYS A 291 2.83 -26.58 16.73
C LYS A 291 4.23 -27.05 16.30
N GLY A 292 5.24 -26.71 17.09
CA GLY A 292 6.65 -27.09 16.86
C GLY A 292 7.50 -26.06 16.12
N LEU A 293 6.90 -24.95 15.64
CA LEU A 293 7.65 -23.86 15.02
C LEU A 293 8.37 -23.01 16.07
N SER A 294 9.60 -22.58 15.80
CA SER A 294 10.37 -21.77 16.76
C SER A 294 9.72 -20.41 17.05
N SER A 295 9.65 -20.03 18.32
CA SER A 295 9.15 -18.71 18.76
C SER A 295 10.05 -17.54 18.33
N ARG A 296 11.24 -17.80 17.78
CA ARG A 296 12.16 -16.79 17.22
C ARG A 296 11.51 -15.89 16.17
N TRP A 297 10.49 -16.40 15.48
CA TRP A 297 9.84 -15.71 14.36
C TRP A 297 8.85 -14.67 14.83
N ASN A 298 8.22 -14.88 16.00
CA ASN A 298 7.17 -13.99 16.53
C ASN A 298 7.64 -12.53 16.62
N PRO A 299 8.72 -12.17 17.34
CA PRO A 299 9.11 -10.77 17.48
C PRO A 299 9.49 -10.10 16.15
N VAL A 300 10.03 -10.87 15.19
CA VAL A 300 10.38 -10.34 13.87
C VAL A 300 9.13 -10.07 13.06
N ILE A 301 8.21 -11.04 12.99
CA ILE A 301 6.96 -10.94 12.24
C ILE A 301 6.06 -9.86 12.84
N ASP A 302 5.89 -9.85 14.16
CA ASP A 302 5.06 -8.86 14.86
C ASP A 302 5.56 -7.44 14.55
N ARG A 303 6.88 -7.22 14.63
CA ARG A 303 7.47 -5.93 14.30
C ARG A 303 7.36 -5.58 12.81
N CYS A 304 7.46 -6.55 11.90
CA CYS A 304 7.24 -6.28 10.48
C CYS A 304 5.78 -5.88 10.20
N LEU A 305 4.82 -6.49 10.91
CA LEU A 305 3.38 -6.31 10.69
C LEU A 305 2.76 -5.16 11.51
N GLU A 306 3.56 -4.33 12.18
CA GLU A 306 3.07 -3.14 12.87
C GLU A 306 2.34 -2.20 11.92
N HIS A 307 1.28 -1.55 12.40
CA HIS A 307 0.42 -0.75 11.55
C HIS A 307 1.10 0.55 11.10
N ASP A 308 1.75 1.28 12.02
CA ASP A 308 2.53 2.48 11.70
C ASP A 308 3.94 2.10 11.19
N PRO A 309 4.37 2.59 10.01
CA PRO A 309 5.70 2.34 9.48
C PRO A 309 6.86 2.69 10.44
N LYS A 310 6.66 3.64 11.35
CA LYS A 310 7.68 4.05 12.33
C LYS A 310 7.97 3.00 13.40
N ASP A 311 7.01 2.12 13.68
CA ASP A 311 7.13 1.07 14.69
C ASP A 311 7.73 -0.23 14.09
N ARG A 312 7.83 -0.30 12.76
CA ARG A 312 8.46 -1.41 12.03
C ARG A 312 9.99 -1.35 12.11
N PHE A 313 10.66 -2.30 11.47
CA PHE A 313 12.05 -2.08 11.07
C PHE A 313 12.06 -0.97 10.00
N SER A 314 12.97 -0.01 10.17
CA SER A 314 13.05 1.19 9.34
C SER A 314 13.45 0.88 7.89
N ASP A 315 14.33 -0.10 7.68
CA ASP A 315 14.82 -0.53 6.38
C ASP A 315 15.30 -2.00 6.40
N GLY A 316 15.90 -2.42 5.28
CA GLY A 316 16.36 -3.80 5.08
C GLY A 316 17.57 -4.16 5.93
N THR A 317 18.41 -3.18 6.27
CA THR A 317 19.60 -3.35 7.09
C THR A 317 19.20 -3.61 8.55
N GLU A 318 18.22 -2.87 9.07
CA GLU A 318 17.66 -3.12 10.41
C GLU A 318 16.91 -4.47 10.48
N LEU A 319 16.16 -4.83 9.44
CA LEU A 319 15.49 -6.14 9.34
C LEU A 319 16.50 -7.29 9.33
N LEU A 320 17.58 -7.17 8.56
CA LEU A 320 18.63 -8.19 8.48
C LEU A 320 19.30 -8.41 9.85
N ALA A 321 19.54 -7.33 10.60
CA ALA A 321 20.00 -7.41 11.99
C ALA A 321 18.97 -8.09 12.90
N GLY A 322 17.68 -7.79 12.74
CA GLY A 322 16.57 -8.41 13.48
C GLY A 322 16.42 -9.92 13.24
N LEU A 323 16.66 -10.38 12.01
CA LEU A 323 16.69 -11.81 11.65
C LEU A 323 17.88 -12.57 12.27
N GLY A 324 18.91 -11.83 12.69
CA GLY A 324 20.15 -12.32 13.28
C GLY A 324 20.20 -12.38 14.81
N ILE A 325 19.10 -12.08 15.53
CA ILE A 325 19.13 -12.01 17.00
C ILE A 325 19.46 -13.37 17.65
N LYS A 326 20.64 -13.41 18.29
CA LYS A 326 21.03 -14.35 19.36
C LYS A 326 20.18 -14.07 20.62
N GLN A 327 19.58 -15.10 21.22
CA GLN A 327 19.15 -15.04 22.63
C GLN A 327 20.29 -15.52 23.54
N ARG A 328 20.78 -14.64 24.42
CA ARG A 328 20.92 -14.90 25.87
C ARG A 328 21.47 -13.68 26.63
N GLY A 329 20.71 -13.30 27.67
CA GLY A 329 21.23 -12.68 28.89
C GLY A 329 21.16 -11.15 28.95
N GLU A 330 20.13 -10.62 29.62
CA GLU A 330 20.26 -9.59 30.67
C GLU A 330 18.86 -9.28 31.23
N ALA A 331 18.46 -10.11 32.19
CA ALA A 331 17.60 -9.66 33.27
C ALA A 331 18.54 -9.04 34.32
N GLU A 332 18.70 -7.72 34.30
CA GLU A 332 19.06 -6.88 35.46
C GLU A 332 19.28 -5.43 34.99
N ASN A 333 18.36 -4.55 35.39
CA ASN A 333 18.47 -3.09 35.58
C ASN A 333 17.26 -2.31 35.06
N ALA A 334 16.08 -2.69 35.56
CA ALA A 334 15.06 -1.71 35.92
C ALA A 334 15.57 -0.90 37.13
N GLY A 335 16.31 0.18 36.88
CA GLY A 335 16.79 1.03 37.97
C GLY A 335 17.92 1.96 37.59
N ARG A 336 17.62 3.04 36.85
CA ARG A 336 18.24 4.39 36.92
C ARG A 336 17.91 5.19 35.65
N LYS A 337 16.64 5.60 35.54
CA LYS A 337 16.23 6.75 34.71
C LYS A 337 16.17 7.99 35.60
N TRP A 338 17.33 8.51 35.98
CA TRP A 338 17.51 9.88 36.45
C TRP A 338 19.01 10.21 36.34
N LEU A 339 19.34 11.41 35.87
CA LEU A 339 20.68 11.94 35.51
C LEU A 339 21.22 11.65 34.09
N LYS A 340 20.67 12.35 33.09
CA LYS A 340 21.47 12.91 31.97
C LYS A 340 21.04 14.35 31.64
N GLY A 341 20.94 15.18 32.67
CA GLY A 341 20.69 16.62 32.59
C GLY A 341 21.90 17.50 32.88
N VAL A 342 23.15 16.99 32.80
CA VAL A 342 24.33 17.73 33.27
C VAL A 342 25.47 17.88 32.24
N VAL A 343 25.34 17.43 30.99
CA VAL A 343 26.43 17.59 29.99
C VAL A 343 26.14 18.70 28.96
N TYR A 344 25.07 19.48 29.16
CA TYR A 344 24.72 20.61 28.29
C TYR A 344 25.39 21.95 28.67
N LEU A 345 26.42 21.96 29.54
CA LEU A 345 26.92 23.20 30.16
C LEU A 345 28.44 23.37 30.25
N VAL A 346 29.23 22.82 29.32
CA VAL A 346 30.69 23.16 29.29
C VAL A 346 31.27 23.55 27.92
N LEU A 347 30.70 23.26 26.75
CA LEU A 347 31.40 23.59 25.51
C LEU A 347 30.53 24.25 24.45
N ALA A 348 30.13 25.48 24.73
CA ALA A 348 29.83 26.50 23.73
C ALA A 348 30.56 27.79 24.09
N ALA A 349 31.82 27.93 23.66
CA ALA A 349 32.47 29.22 23.31
C ALA A 349 33.93 28.96 22.87
N GLY A 350 34.26 29.23 21.60
CA GLY A 350 35.68 29.32 21.18
C GLY A 350 36.04 29.00 19.73
N LEU A 351 35.29 29.46 18.73
CA LEU A 351 35.87 29.87 17.42
C LEU A 351 36.65 31.18 17.73
N THR A 352 37.91 31.45 17.37
CA THR A 352 38.73 31.20 16.17
C THR A 352 40.21 31.42 16.51
N TRP A 353 41.16 30.58 16.04
CA TRP A 353 42.51 30.98 15.59
C TRP A 353 43.31 29.74 15.10
N GLY A 354 43.96 29.82 13.94
CA GLY A 354 45.13 28.98 13.66
C GLY A 354 45.01 27.95 12.53
N GLY A 355 44.69 28.37 11.31
CA GLY A 355 45.22 27.68 10.15
C GLY A 355 46.74 27.89 10.09
N TYR A 356 47.53 26.84 10.31
CA TYR A 356 48.90 26.71 9.82
C TYR A 356 49.44 25.31 10.18
N LYS A 357 49.83 24.53 9.16
CA LYS A 357 50.64 23.29 9.26
C LYS A 357 49.97 22.01 9.78
N ALA A 358 49.19 21.36 8.92
CA ALA A 358 49.44 19.95 8.60
C ALA A 358 50.36 19.97 7.36
N TRP A 359 51.71 19.86 7.42
CA TRP A 359 52.53 18.78 7.99
C TRP A 359 51.99 17.42 7.50
N GLN A 360 52.11 17.12 6.21
CA GLN A 360 53.30 16.55 5.56
C GLN A 360 53.97 15.45 6.40
N ALA A 361 53.63 14.20 6.08
CA ALA A 361 54.44 13.03 6.35
C ALA A 361 54.78 12.35 5.01
N ASN A 362 55.94 12.79 4.51
CA ASN A 362 57.00 12.08 3.81
C ASN A 362 56.74 10.69 3.18
N PRO A 363 57.13 10.47 1.91
CA PRO A 363 57.41 9.14 1.38
C PRO A 363 58.88 8.76 1.69
N GLU A 364 59.08 7.65 2.40
CA GLU A 364 60.41 7.06 2.57
C GLU A 364 60.82 6.30 1.30
N LYS A 365 61.98 6.70 0.77
CA LYS A 365 62.86 5.89 -0.05
C LYS A 365 63.50 4.86 0.86
N ASP A 366 63.44 3.59 0.50
CA ASP A 366 64.47 2.64 0.89
C ASP A 366 65.05 1.92 -0.32
N THR A 367 66.37 1.95 -0.30
CA THR A 367 67.36 1.60 -1.29
C THR A 367 67.52 0.10 -1.44
N ILE A 368 67.61 -0.38 -2.69
CA ILE A 368 68.18 -1.69 -3.00
C ILE A 368 69.71 -1.57 -2.89
N PRO A 369 70.39 -2.40 -2.08
CA PRO A 369 71.85 -2.35 -1.96
C PRO A 369 72.55 -2.88 -3.22
N PRO A 370 73.73 -2.37 -3.58
CA PRO A 370 74.52 -2.89 -4.69
C PRO A 370 75.10 -4.26 -4.34
N VAL A 371 74.96 -5.21 -5.28
CA VAL A 371 75.68 -6.48 -5.25
C VAL A 371 77.17 -6.19 -5.44
N SER A 372 77.93 -6.34 -4.37
CA SER A 372 79.40 -6.39 -4.41
C SER A 372 79.86 -7.72 -4.99
N THR A 373 79.97 -7.80 -6.32
CA THR A 373 80.85 -8.81 -6.94
C THR A 373 82.29 -8.33 -6.79
N GLU A 374 82.90 -8.67 -5.65
CA GLU A 374 84.35 -8.87 -5.57
C GLU A 374 84.72 -9.92 -6.61
N THR A 375 85.13 -9.46 -7.79
CA THR A 375 85.82 -10.31 -8.76
C THR A 375 87.24 -10.43 -8.25
N GLN A 376 87.54 -11.57 -7.64
CA GLN A 376 88.89 -11.96 -7.27
C GLN A 376 89.82 -11.74 -8.46
N VAL A 377 90.89 -11.01 -8.21
CA VAL A 377 92.07 -10.90 -9.07
C VAL A 377 92.67 -12.30 -9.17
N VAL A 378 92.32 -13.03 -10.22
CA VAL A 378 93.09 -14.19 -10.67
C VAL A 378 94.25 -13.63 -11.50
N SER A 379 95.41 -13.55 -10.87
CA SER A 379 96.68 -13.29 -11.54
C SER A 379 96.92 -14.34 -12.63
N PRO A 380 97.08 -13.97 -13.91
CA PRO A 380 97.66 -14.87 -14.90
C PRO A 380 99.16 -14.93 -14.62
N GLN A 381 99.63 -16.05 -14.08
CA GLN A 381 101.00 -16.45 -14.28
C GLN A 381 101.23 -16.64 -15.78
N GLY A 382 102.20 -15.91 -16.32
CA GLY A 382 102.90 -16.28 -17.55
C GLY A 382 102.39 -15.64 -18.83
N THR A 383 102.79 -14.40 -19.08
CA THR A 383 103.31 -14.01 -20.41
C THR A 383 104.45 -13.01 -20.23
N ASN A 384 105.63 -13.43 -20.65
CA ASN A 384 106.87 -12.67 -20.69
C ASN A 384 106.74 -11.42 -21.60
N GLY A 385 107.16 -10.26 -21.10
CA GLY A 385 107.87 -9.23 -21.88
C GLY A 385 107.20 -8.60 -23.11
N MET A 386 105.97 -8.08 -23.01
CA MET A 386 105.44 -7.12 -24.00
C MET A 386 105.34 -5.71 -23.40
N GLU A 387 105.85 -4.71 -24.12
CA GLU A 387 105.82 -3.30 -23.75
C GLU A 387 104.38 -2.75 -23.87
N LEU A 388 103.85 -2.16 -22.79
CA LEU A 388 102.50 -1.57 -22.77
C LEU A 388 102.48 -0.25 -23.54
N VAL A 389 101.35 0.05 -24.20
CA VAL A 389 101.14 1.29 -24.96
C VAL A 389 100.06 2.14 -24.31
N LYS A 390 100.25 3.46 -24.27
CA LYS A 390 99.24 4.40 -23.76
C LYS A 390 98.15 4.65 -24.81
N PHE A 391 96.98 4.06 -24.60
CA PHE A 391 95.74 4.36 -25.33
C PHE A 391 95.15 5.70 -24.88
N SER A 392 94.67 6.51 -25.81
CA SER A 392 93.99 7.78 -25.57
C SER A 392 92.75 7.92 -26.46
N LEU A 393 91.65 8.43 -25.90
CA LEU A 393 90.37 8.64 -26.60
C LEU A 393 89.79 10.02 -26.24
N SER A 394 89.43 10.78 -27.26
CA SER A 394 88.56 11.95 -27.12
C SER A 394 87.18 11.66 -27.72
N CYS A 395 86.11 12.15 -27.10
CA CYS A 395 84.75 11.97 -27.59
C CYS A 395 83.89 13.20 -27.31
N GLN A 396 83.05 13.59 -28.26
CA GLN A 396 81.99 14.59 -28.07
C GLN A 396 80.61 13.90 -28.08
N PRO A 397 79.76 14.10 -27.04
CA PRO A 397 79.93 14.99 -25.88
C PRO A 397 80.89 14.43 -24.81
N THR A 398 81.44 15.32 -23.98
CA THR A 398 82.16 14.95 -22.75
C THR A 398 81.20 14.26 -21.77
N GLY A 399 81.69 13.30 -20.98
CA GLY A 399 80.84 12.46 -20.14
C GLY A 399 80.40 11.16 -20.83
N THR A 400 80.89 10.88 -22.05
CA THR A 400 80.60 9.64 -22.78
C THR A 400 81.22 8.46 -22.04
N LYS A 401 80.42 7.43 -21.73
CA LYS A 401 80.89 6.19 -21.13
C LYS A 401 81.63 5.36 -22.19
N VAL A 402 82.80 4.85 -21.82
CA VAL A 402 83.75 4.10 -22.65
C VAL A 402 83.86 2.69 -22.10
N ILE A 403 83.79 1.68 -22.96
CA ILE A 403 84.10 0.29 -22.61
C ILE A 403 84.98 -0.32 -23.70
N LEU A 404 86.03 -1.05 -23.31
CA LEU A 404 86.96 -1.74 -24.20
C LEU A 404 86.92 -3.25 -23.98
N TYR A 405 86.86 -4.01 -25.07
CA TYR A 405 86.88 -5.47 -25.08
C TYR A 405 88.03 -5.99 -25.95
N ALA A 406 88.67 -7.10 -25.57
CA ALA A 406 89.60 -7.86 -26.42
C ALA A 406 88.92 -9.17 -26.82
N GLY A 407 88.43 -9.25 -28.05
CA GLY A 407 87.45 -10.29 -28.42
C GLY A 407 86.18 -10.16 -27.55
N THR A 408 85.80 -11.23 -26.85
CA THR A 408 84.66 -11.21 -25.91
C THR A 408 85.04 -10.86 -24.47
N ARG A 409 86.32 -10.59 -24.20
CA ARG A 409 86.83 -10.35 -22.85
C ARG A 409 86.79 -8.86 -22.54
N PHE A 410 86.12 -8.48 -21.44
CA PHE A 410 86.18 -7.12 -20.90
C PHE A 410 87.61 -6.75 -20.50
N VAL A 411 88.04 -5.55 -20.89
CA VAL A 411 89.39 -5.05 -20.58
C VAL A 411 89.33 -3.85 -19.64
N ALA A 412 88.52 -2.85 -19.95
CA ALA A 412 88.40 -1.64 -19.13
C ALA A 412 87.08 -0.90 -19.39
N GLU A 413 86.64 -0.13 -18.40
CA GLU A 413 85.58 0.88 -18.55
C GLU A 413 86.02 2.23 -17.99
N GLY A 414 85.34 3.29 -18.41
CA GLY A 414 85.51 4.62 -17.86
C GLY A 414 84.60 5.64 -18.52
N THR A 415 84.94 6.92 -18.36
CA THR A 415 84.17 8.04 -18.91
C THR A 415 85.13 9.06 -19.51
N VAL A 416 84.80 9.58 -20.70
CA VAL A 416 85.59 10.63 -21.36
C VAL A 416 85.42 11.95 -20.61
N ALA A 417 86.45 12.37 -19.88
CA ALA A 417 86.50 13.69 -19.24
C ALA A 417 86.79 14.80 -20.28
N LYS A 418 86.80 16.07 -19.85
CA LYS A 418 87.15 17.20 -20.75
C LYS A 418 88.51 17.03 -21.45
N ASP A 419 89.46 16.41 -20.76
CA ASP A 419 90.83 16.21 -21.26
C ASP A 419 91.01 14.85 -21.96
N GLY A 420 89.93 14.11 -22.19
CA GLY A 420 89.92 12.77 -22.80
C GLY A 420 89.89 11.62 -21.79
N TYR A 421 90.01 10.40 -22.30
CA TYR A 421 90.18 9.15 -21.55
C TYR A 421 91.50 8.48 -21.97
N SER A 422 92.29 7.96 -21.03
CA SER A 422 93.55 7.27 -21.37
C SER A 422 93.86 6.10 -20.44
N LEU A 423 94.47 5.04 -20.97
CA LEU A 423 94.82 3.81 -20.24
C LEU A 423 96.09 3.17 -20.83
N GLU A 424 96.94 2.55 -20.02
CA GLU A 424 98.05 1.71 -20.51
C GLU A 424 97.55 0.29 -20.78
N ILE A 425 97.75 -0.19 -22.01
CA ILE A 425 97.17 -1.44 -22.51
C ILE A 425 98.13 -2.14 -23.48
N ALA A 426 98.06 -3.47 -23.55
CA ALA A 426 98.89 -4.23 -24.49
C ALA A 426 98.48 -3.93 -25.95
N PRO A 427 99.43 -3.91 -26.91
CA PRO A 427 99.08 -3.87 -28.33
C PRO A 427 98.17 -5.04 -28.73
N GLY A 428 97.18 -4.79 -29.57
CA GLY A 428 96.21 -5.81 -30.01
C GLY A 428 94.94 -5.24 -30.64
N GLU A 429 94.02 -6.12 -31.00
CA GLU A 429 92.69 -5.76 -31.50
C GLU A 429 91.69 -5.65 -30.34
N TYR A 430 90.91 -4.58 -30.34
CA TYR A 430 89.92 -4.27 -29.31
C TYR A 430 88.61 -3.79 -29.93
N THR A 431 87.48 -4.02 -29.26
CA THR A 431 86.19 -3.39 -29.58
C THR A 431 85.94 -2.25 -28.60
N LEU A 432 85.67 -1.06 -29.12
CA LEU A 432 85.38 0.16 -28.38
C LEU A 432 83.87 0.46 -28.41
N ASP A 433 83.25 0.50 -27.24
CA ASP A 433 81.85 0.88 -27.04
C ASP A 433 81.74 2.25 -26.37
N LEU A 434 81.03 3.16 -27.01
CA LEU A 434 80.75 4.52 -26.54
C LEU A 434 79.26 4.76 -26.37
N THR A 435 78.85 5.18 -25.17
CA THR A 435 77.45 5.47 -24.85
C THR A 435 77.29 6.79 -24.10
N HIS A 436 76.26 7.57 -24.46
CA HIS A 436 75.87 8.80 -23.76
C HIS A 436 74.35 9.00 -23.88
N ALA A 437 73.69 9.43 -22.79
CA ALA A 437 72.25 9.72 -22.81
C ALA A 437 71.92 10.83 -23.82
N GLY A 438 70.87 10.64 -24.64
CA GLY A 438 70.47 11.56 -25.71
C GLY A 438 71.26 11.43 -27.02
N TYR A 439 72.15 10.45 -27.14
CA TYR A 439 72.97 10.20 -28.34
C TYR A 439 72.92 8.73 -28.77
N THR A 440 73.16 8.46 -30.05
CA THR A 440 73.23 7.10 -30.61
C THR A 440 74.51 6.41 -30.13
N PRO A 441 74.44 5.21 -29.51
CA PRO A 441 75.62 4.42 -29.16
C PRO A 441 76.52 4.14 -30.36
N LEU A 442 77.84 4.14 -30.16
CA LEU A 442 78.83 3.79 -31.17
C LEU A 442 79.67 2.60 -30.68
N GLN A 443 79.68 1.51 -31.47
CA GLN A 443 80.55 0.36 -31.28
C GLN A 443 81.49 0.26 -32.47
N LYS A 444 82.79 0.10 -32.22
CA LYS A 444 83.82 0.11 -33.28
C LYS A 444 85.00 -0.76 -32.91
N ASP A 445 85.42 -1.62 -33.83
CA ASP A 445 86.67 -2.38 -33.69
C ASP A 445 87.87 -1.48 -34.02
N ILE A 446 88.88 -1.51 -33.15
CA ILE A 446 90.09 -0.70 -33.18
C ILE A 446 91.32 -1.59 -33.00
N VAL A 447 92.44 -1.23 -33.62
CA VAL A 447 93.73 -1.90 -33.43
C VAL A 447 94.68 -0.94 -32.73
N ILE A 448 95.15 -1.32 -31.55
CA ILE A 448 96.05 -0.53 -30.72
C ILE A 448 97.49 -1.03 -30.93
N SER A 449 98.39 -0.12 -31.30
CA SER A 449 99.83 -0.40 -31.44
C SER A 449 100.66 0.83 -31.04
N ALA A 450 101.98 0.70 -30.95
CA ALA A 450 102.87 1.81 -30.62
C ALA A 450 102.75 3.01 -31.61
N GLN A 451 102.30 2.75 -32.85
CA GLN A 451 102.07 3.78 -33.86
C GLN A 451 100.60 4.25 -33.94
N ASN A 452 99.67 3.52 -33.33
CA ASN A 452 98.24 3.79 -33.41
C ASN A 452 97.57 3.60 -32.05
N SER A 453 97.63 4.62 -31.20
CA SER A 453 97.12 4.55 -29.83
C SER A 453 96.21 5.73 -29.43
N SER A 454 95.84 6.61 -30.36
CA SER A 454 95.00 7.79 -30.09
C SER A 454 93.79 7.86 -31.01
N PHE A 455 92.59 8.02 -30.45
CA PHE A 455 91.31 7.99 -31.16
C PHE A 455 90.45 9.22 -30.84
N SER A 456 89.60 9.64 -31.79
CA SER A 456 88.67 10.75 -31.62
C SER A 456 87.32 10.43 -32.26
N GLU A 457 86.24 10.54 -31.49
CA GLU A 457 84.89 10.18 -31.93
C GLU A 457 83.86 11.28 -31.61
N ARG A 458 82.73 11.29 -32.32
CA ARG A 458 81.60 12.19 -32.05
C ARG A 458 80.28 11.42 -32.17
N LEU A 459 79.51 11.36 -31.08
CA LEU A 459 78.21 10.71 -31.07
C LEU A 459 77.14 11.59 -31.75
N THR A 460 76.13 10.95 -32.33
CA THR A 460 75.02 11.62 -33.03
C THR A 460 73.81 11.81 -32.12
N VAL A 461 73.27 13.03 -32.02
CA VAL A 461 72.11 13.38 -31.17
C VAL A 461 70.84 12.64 -31.62
N LEU A 462 70.08 12.12 -30.66
CA LEU A 462 68.76 11.50 -30.87
C LEU A 462 67.66 12.58 -31.03
N ARG A 463 66.75 12.43 -32.00
CA ARG A 463 65.67 13.39 -32.32
C ARG A 463 64.28 12.72 -32.23
N GLY A 464 63.26 13.47 -31.78
CA GLY A 464 61.87 13.03 -31.70
C GLY A 464 60.88 13.99 -32.40
N GLU A 465 59.63 13.54 -32.57
CA GLU A 465 58.54 14.30 -33.23
C GLU A 465 57.52 14.83 -32.21
N LEU A 466 56.91 15.99 -32.47
CA LEU A 466 55.83 16.56 -31.65
C LEU A 466 54.63 16.99 -32.51
N ASN A 467 53.47 16.41 -32.22
CA ASN A 467 52.19 16.76 -32.82
C ASN A 467 51.33 17.59 -31.85
N ILE A 468 50.92 18.78 -32.24
CA ILE A 468 50.09 19.69 -31.43
C ILE A 468 48.70 19.76 -32.08
N ILE A 469 47.66 19.61 -31.27
CA ILE A 469 46.25 19.76 -31.65
C ILE A 469 45.63 20.79 -30.72
N THR A 470 45.20 21.91 -31.26
CA THR A 470 44.68 23.07 -30.52
C THR A 470 43.56 23.78 -31.30
N THR A 471 43.09 24.93 -30.83
CA THR A 471 42.09 25.74 -31.54
C THR A 471 42.65 26.19 -32.90
N PRO A 472 41.88 26.09 -34.00
CA PRO A 472 42.33 26.54 -35.32
C PRO A 472 42.82 28.00 -35.32
N GLY A 473 43.97 28.24 -35.94
CA GLY A 473 44.61 29.56 -36.01
C GLY A 473 45.27 30.03 -34.70
N ALA A 474 45.30 29.23 -33.65
CA ALA A 474 46.01 29.55 -32.41
C ALA A 474 47.52 29.67 -32.68
N LYS A 475 48.12 30.73 -32.17
CA LYS A 475 49.55 30.95 -32.16
C LYS A 475 50.22 30.01 -31.17
N ILE A 476 51.34 29.42 -31.56
CA ILE A 476 52.09 28.40 -30.80
C ILE A 476 53.52 28.90 -30.59
N VAL A 477 53.93 28.98 -29.32
CA VAL A 477 55.31 29.29 -28.93
C VAL A 477 55.82 28.13 -28.09
N ILE A 478 57.03 27.64 -28.38
CA ILE A 478 57.68 26.58 -27.60
C ILE A 478 58.92 27.14 -26.90
N THR A 479 59.15 26.72 -25.66
CA THR A 479 60.31 27.08 -24.85
C THR A 479 61.05 25.81 -24.46
N ASP A 480 62.36 25.74 -24.74
CA ASP A 480 63.20 24.60 -24.34
C ASP A 480 63.70 24.71 -22.88
N SER A 481 64.40 23.68 -22.40
CA SER A 481 64.92 23.60 -21.04
C SER A 481 65.98 24.65 -20.71
N ASP A 482 66.63 25.24 -21.72
CA ASP A 482 67.60 26.33 -21.55
C ASP A 482 66.91 27.71 -21.55
N GLY A 483 65.57 27.74 -21.63
CA GLY A 483 64.76 28.95 -21.61
C GLY A 483 64.65 29.66 -22.97
N LYS A 484 65.12 29.04 -24.06
CA LYS A 484 65.04 29.64 -25.40
C LYS A 484 63.64 29.47 -25.96
N ARG A 485 63.00 30.62 -26.24
CA ARG A 485 61.65 30.70 -26.82
C ARG A 485 61.70 30.74 -28.34
N THR A 486 60.89 29.91 -28.99
CA THR A 486 60.77 29.81 -30.45
C THR A 486 59.30 29.94 -30.86
N ASP A 487 59.00 30.90 -31.73
CA ASP A 487 57.68 31.08 -32.32
C ASP A 487 57.52 30.09 -33.48
N LEU A 488 56.54 29.18 -33.36
CA LEU A 488 56.26 28.15 -34.35
C LEU A 488 55.19 28.60 -35.35
N GLY A 489 54.58 29.77 -35.19
CA GLY A 489 53.48 30.22 -36.04
C GLY A 489 52.12 29.76 -35.52
N LYS A 490 51.20 29.40 -36.43
CA LYS A 490 49.79 29.12 -36.11
C LYS A 490 49.39 27.70 -36.49
N SER A 491 48.47 27.12 -35.72
CA SER A 491 47.79 25.88 -36.11
C SER A 491 47.00 26.05 -37.41
N ASP A 492 46.85 24.97 -38.16
CA ASP A 492 46.09 24.95 -39.41
C ASP A 492 44.56 25.07 -39.18
N ALA A 493 43.79 25.03 -40.27
CA ALA A 493 42.33 25.10 -40.23
C ALA A 493 41.69 23.93 -39.46
N GLY A 494 42.39 22.80 -39.35
CA GLY A 494 42.00 21.65 -38.53
C GLY A 494 42.54 21.69 -37.09
N GLY A 495 43.20 22.78 -36.70
CA GLY A 495 43.79 22.95 -35.37
C GLY A 495 45.09 22.19 -35.15
N ARG A 496 45.75 21.69 -36.20
CA ARG A 496 46.94 20.85 -36.08
C ARG A 496 48.22 21.63 -36.39
N TYR A 497 49.31 21.23 -35.74
CA TYR A 497 50.66 21.71 -36.03
C TYR A 497 51.67 20.58 -35.73
N ASN A 498 52.52 20.22 -36.69
CA ASN A 498 53.51 19.14 -36.55
C ASN A 498 54.94 19.72 -36.56
N ILE A 499 55.76 19.28 -35.62
CA ILE A 499 57.18 19.59 -35.55
C ILE A 499 57.96 18.31 -35.87
N GLY A 500 58.63 18.30 -37.03
CA GLY A 500 59.25 17.12 -37.60
C GLY A 500 60.56 16.66 -36.93
N THR A 501 61.29 17.54 -36.22
CA THR A 501 62.45 17.11 -35.41
C THR A 501 62.72 18.05 -34.24
N LEU A 502 62.62 17.55 -33.01
CA LEU A 502 63.05 18.22 -31.78
C LEU A 502 64.08 17.37 -31.03
N PRO A 503 65.11 17.99 -30.42
CA PRO A 503 65.97 17.31 -29.47
C PRO A 503 65.16 16.68 -28.33
N GLU A 504 65.60 15.52 -27.84
CA GLU A 504 65.07 14.91 -26.62
C GLU A 504 65.20 15.88 -25.44
N GLY A 505 64.13 16.09 -24.67
CA GLY A 505 64.10 17.11 -23.61
C GLY A 505 62.69 17.52 -23.17
N ARG A 506 62.60 18.40 -22.16
CA ARG A 506 61.33 19.01 -21.71
C ARG A 506 61.13 20.36 -22.39
N TYR A 507 59.89 20.63 -22.77
CA TYR A 507 59.48 21.87 -23.41
C TYR A 507 58.18 22.39 -22.80
N THR A 508 58.03 23.72 -22.78
CA THR A 508 56.78 24.39 -22.44
C THR A 508 56.16 24.97 -23.71
N LEU A 509 54.89 24.67 -23.94
CA LEU A 509 54.08 25.16 -25.05
C LEU A 509 53.16 26.26 -24.55
N GLU A 510 53.24 27.44 -25.14
CA GLU A 510 52.32 28.56 -24.92
C GLU A 510 51.43 28.74 -26.15
N LEU A 511 50.12 28.73 -25.93
CA LEU A 511 49.08 28.79 -26.95
C LEU A 511 48.25 30.06 -26.75
N SER A 512 48.05 30.83 -27.81
CA SER A 512 47.28 32.08 -27.73
C SER A 512 46.43 32.33 -28.98
N LEU A 513 45.23 32.86 -28.78
CA LEU A 513 44.33 33.27 -29.84
C LEU A 513 43.51 34.47 -29.36
N ARG A 514 43.26 35.45 -30.22
CA ARG A 514 42.47 36.65 -29.90
C ARG A 514 41.06 36.23 -29.43
N ASP A 515 40.57 36.84 -28.36
CA ASP A 515 39.27 36.56 -27.72
C ASP A 515 39.16 35.19 -27.01
N TYR A 516 40.30 34.51 -26.82
CA TYR A 516 40.41 33.28 -26.03
C TYR A 516 41.41 33.46 -24.87
N ALA A 517 41.22 32.71 -23.80
CA ALA A 517 42.20 32.61 -22.72
C ALA A 517 43.46 31.88 -23.21
N ALA A 518 44.64 32.37 -22.83
CA ALA A 518 45.91 31.73 -23.15
C ALA A 518 46.03 30.36 -22.46
N GLY A 519 46.67 29.40 -23.13
CA GLY A 519 46.93 28.06 -22.62
C GLY A 519 48.42 27.79 -22.49
N VAL A 520 48.82 27.04 -21.46
CA VAL A 520 50.19 26.57 -21.28
C VAL A 520 50.17 25.07 -21.02
N GLU A 521 51.10 24.33 -21.64
CA GLU A 521 51.27 22.88 -21.45
C GLU A 521 52.75 22.50 -21.42
N GLU A 522 53.09 21.48 -20.63
CA GLU A 522 54.45 20.91 -20.62
C GLU A 522 54.48 19.61 -21.41
N VAL A 523 55.54 19.40 -22.20
CA VAL A 523 55.73 18.18 -22.99
C VAL A 523 57.16 17.68 -22.90
N GLN A 524 57.30 16.37 -22.75
CA GLN A 524 58.59 15.68 -22.79
C GLN A 524 58.74 14.97 -24.14
N ILE A 525 59.80 15.31 -24.87
CA ILE A 525 60.18 14.65 -26.12
C ILE A 525 61.12 13.50 -25.78
N ILE A 526 60.83 12.31 -26.30
CA ILE A 526 61.63 11.10 -26.15
C ILE A 526 61.92 10.58 -27.56
N SER A 527 63.18 10.26 -27.86
CA SER A 527 63.58 9.75 -29.18
C SER A 527 62.81 8.48 -29.58
N GLY A 528 62.40 8.40 -30.86
CA GLY A 528 61.65 7.27 -31.40
C GLY A 528 60.19 7.14 -30.93
N ARG A 529 59.71 8.06 -30.08
CA ARG A 529 58.31 8.11 -29.63
C ARG A 529 57.69 9.46 -30.00
N PRO A 530 56.74 9.51 -30.95
CA PRO A 530 56.06 10.76 -31.27
C PRO A 530 55.25 11.24 -30.06
N ALA A 531 55.51 12.46 -29.62
CA ALA A 531 54.73 13.12 -28.57
C ALA A 531 53.49 13.79 -29.19
N GLN A 532 52.37 13.80 -28.48
CA GLN A 532 51.16 14.50 -28.90
C GLN A 532 50.59 15.35 -27.76
N VAL A 533 50.30 16.61 -28.05
CA VAL A 533 49.64 17.56 -27.13
C VAL A 533 48.27 17.92 -27.69
N ARG A 534 47.23 17.81 -26.86
CA ARG A 534 45.86 18.21 -27.20
C ARG A 534 45.38 19.28 -26.22
N LYS A 535 45.22 20.51 -26.69
CA LYS A 535 44.81 21.64 -25.85
C LYS A 535 43.96 22.65 -26.63
N THR A 536 42.64 22.63 -26.40
CA THR A 536 41.72 23.63 -26.94
C THR A 536 41.70 24.87 -26.04
N LEU A 537 41.78 26.06 -26.62
CA LEU A 537 41.65 27.32 -25.89
C LEU A 537 40.19 27.60 -25.55
N THR A 538 39.96 28.17 -24.36
CA THR A 538 38.62 28.56 -23.88
C THR A 538 38.28 29.97 -24.35
N GLY A 539 37.15 30.16 -25.02
CA GLY A 539 36.69 31.48 -25.45
C GLY A 539 36.35 32.37 -24.26
N LEU A 540 36.69 33.67 -24.33
CA LEU A 540 36.34 34.62 -23.28
C LEU A 540 34.82 34.83 -23.21
N PRO A 541 34.25 35.08 -22.01
CA PRO A 541 32.82 35.25 -21.85
C PRO A 541 32.25 36.39 -22.71
N GLY A 542 31.07 36.17 -23.29
CA GLY A 542 30.34 37.14 -24.10
C GLY A 542 29.13 37.74 -23.38
N SER A 543 28.23 38.33 -24.16
CA SER A 543 26.98 38.92 -23.66
C SER A 543 25.79 38.64 -24.58
N VAL A 544 24.59 38.62 -24.00
CA VAL A 544 23.32 38.38 -24.72
C VAL A 544 22.26 39.41 -24.32
N GLN A 545 21.35 39.75 -25.24
CA GLN A 545 20.15 40.53 -24.95
C GLN A 545 18.93 39.94 -25.66
N ILE A 546 17.94 39.49 -24.88
CA ILE A 546 16.68 38.95 -25.40
C ILE A 546 15.58 40.01 -25.30
N SER A 547 15.02 40.40 -26.43
CA SER A 547 13.96 41.39 -26.53
C SER A 547 12.58 40.73 -26.47
N CYS A 548 11.67 41.24 -25.64
CA CYS A 548 10.30 40.75 -25.53
C CYS A 548 9.35 41.93 -25.28
N ALA A 549 8.14 41.87 -25.87
CA ALA A 549 7.11 42.89 -25.68
C ALA A 549 6.61 43.00 -24.22
N ARG A 550 6.77 41.93 -23.43
CA ARG A 550 6.52 41.94 -21.99
C ARG A 550 7.80 42.33 -21.27
N ASP A 551 7.75 43.45 -20.55
CA ASP A 551 8.87 43.89 -19.74
C ASP A 551 9.16 42.89 -18.60
N ALA A 552 10.45 42.62 -18.40
CA ALA A 552 10.99 41.84 -17.27
C ALA A 552 10.57 40.36 -17.17
N ALA A 553 10.33 39.68 -18.30
CA ALA A 553 10.26 38.21 -18.32
C ALA A 553 11.61 37.61 -17.86
N VAL A 554 11.56 36.48 -17.17
CA VAL A 554 12.73 35.79 -16.61
C VAL A 554 13.48 35.08 -17.73
N LEU A 555 14.81 35.23 -17.74
CA LEU A 555 15.72 34.45 -18.56
C LEU A 555 16.42 33.41 -17.67
N ASP A 556 16.29 32.14 -18.01
CA ASP A 556 17.04 31.05 -17.37
C ASP A 556 17.94 30.33 -18.36
N VAL A 557 19.06 29.77 -17.84
CA VAL A 557 19.89 28.79 -18.54
C VAL A 557 20.03 27.59 -17.62
N SER A 558 19.63 26.41 -18.09
CA SER A 558 19.70 25.15 -17.33
C SER A 558 19.04 25.25 -15.94
N GLY A 559 17.93 25.99 -15.83
CA GLY A 559 17.18 26.15 -14.58
C GLY A 559 17.75 27.20 -13.61
N ARG A 560 18.78 27.97 -13.99
CA ARG A 560 19.31 29.09 -13.22
C ARG A 560 18.92 30.42 -13.86
N GLU A 561 18.27 31.31 -13.09
CA GLU A 561 17.98 32.68 -13.55
C GLU A 561 19.29 33.44 -13.83
N ILE A 562 19.42 33.91 -15.07
CA ILE A 562 20.58 34.70 -15.53
C ILE A 562 20.24 36.19 -15.69
N GLY A 563 18.96 36.53 -15.74
CA GLY A 563 18.50 37.92 -15.79
C GLY A 563 17.09 38.06 -16.36
N ARG A 564 16.85 39.21 -17.00
CA ARG A 564 15.53 39.62 -17.49
C ARG A 564 15.57 40.03 -18.96
N THR A 565 14.46 39.86 -19.68
CA THR A 565 14.30 40.39 -21.04
C THR A 565 14.52 41.91 -21.08
N ASN A 566 14.87 42.41 -22.26
CA ASN A 566 15.19 43.81 -22.55
C ASN A 566 16.43 44.35 -21.81
N LYS A 567 17.19 43.50 -21.10
CA LYS A 567 18.48 43.83 -20.48
C LYS A 567 19.63 43.03 -21.08
N ARG A 568 20.82 43.64 -21.12
CA ARG A 568 22.06 42.97 -21.52
C ARG A 568 22.60 42.13 -20.36
N ILE A 569 22.79 40.85 -20.61
CA ILE A 569 23.39 39.88 -19.68
C ILE A 569 24.85 39.64 -20.12
N THR A 570 25.79 39.77 -19.19
CA THR A 570 27.24 39.64 -19.47
C THR A 570 27.83 38.44 -18.70
N GLY A 571 29.02 37.98 -19.11
CA GLY A 571 29.74 36.92 -18.40
C GLY A 571 29.28 35.50 -18.73
N LEU A 572 28.55 35.32 -19.84
CA LEU A 572 28.14 34.00 -20.32
C LEU A 572 29.28 33.36 -21.10
N ALA A 573 29.54 32.07 -20.88
CA ALA A 573 30.57 31.34 -21.62
C ALA A 573 30.32 31.40 -23.14
N ALA A 574 31.38 31.43 -23.94
CA ALA A 574 31.24 31.34 -25.38
C ALA A 574 30.73 29.94 -25.80
N GLY A 575 29.95 29.87 -26.88
CA GLY A 575 29.36 28.63 -27.40
C GLY A 575 27.83 28.64 -27.43
N GLU A 576 27.23 27.49 -27.69
CA GLU A 576 25.78 27.31 -27.79
C GLU A 576 25.12 27.25 -26.41
N HIS A 577 24.03 28.00 -26.23
CA HIS A 577 23.21 28.02 -25.03
C HIS A 577 21.73 27.92 -25.38
N ASN A 578 20.99 27.16 -24.58
CA ASN A 578 19.53 27.14 -24.61
C ASN A 578 18.99 28.02 -23.48
N LEU A 579 18.42 29.15 -23.84
CA LEU A 579 17.84 30.11 -22.90
C LEU A 579 16.33 29.88 -22.83
N SER A 580 15.79 29.70 -21.62
CA SER A 580 14.36 29.70 -21.40
C SER A 580 13.88 31.12 -21.08
N VAL A 581 12.84 31.58 -21.75
CA VAL A 581 12.14 32.85 -21.49
C VAL A 581 10.78 32.51 -20.91
N PHE A 582 10.46 33.00 -19.72
CA PHE A 582 9.15 32.76 -19.13
C PHE A 582 8.66 33.93 -18.26
N THR A 583 7.34 34.05 -18.17
CA THR A 583 6.65 34.96 -17.26
C THR A 583 5.32 34.33 -16.86
N PRO A 584 4.79 34.56 -15.63
CA PRO A 584 3.53 33.94 -15.20
C PRO A 584 2.37 34.21 -16.18
N GLY A 585 1.60 33.17 -16.49
CA GLY A 585 0.46 33.22 -17.42
C GLY A 585 0.83 33.07 -18.90
N PHE A 586 2.09 32.73 -19.21
CA PHE A 586 2.58 32.51 -20.57
C PHE A 586 3.47 31.27 -20.63
N ARG A 587 3.44 30.58 -21.78
CA ARG A 587 4.28 29.42 -22.05
C ARG A 587 5.75 29.80 -21.96
N ARG A 588 6.54 28.85 -21.44
CA ARG A 588 8.00 28.93 -21.45
C ARG A 588 8.50 28.71 -22.87
N GLU A 589 9.16 29.71 -23.44
CA GLU A 589 9.80 29.64 -24.75
C GLU A 589 11.29 29.32 -24.60
N THR A 590 11.86 28.53 -25.49
CA THR A 590 13.30 28.23 -25.50
C THR A 590 13.96 28.78 -26.75
N VAL A 591 15.06 29.51 -26.57
CA VAL A 591 15.86 30.08 -27.67
C VAL A 591 17.27 29.50 -27.61
N THR A 592 17.70 28.90 -28.71
CA THR A 592 19.08 28.43 -28.89
C THR A 592 19.91 29.55 -29.49
N LEU A 593 21.01 29.91 -28.83
CA LEU A 593 21.89 31.01 -29.23
C LEU A 593 23.34 30.56 -29.19
N ASN A 594 24.12 30.93 -30.20
CA ASN A 594 25.56 30.73 -30.18
C ASN A 594 26.27 32.05 -29.81
N ILE A 595 26.84 32.11 -28.60
CA ILE A 595 27.54 33.29 -28.07
C ILE A 595 28.99 33.26 -28.56
N PRO A 596 29.42 34.24 -29.39
CA PRO A 596 30.81 34.31 -29.82
C PRO A 596 31.75 34.71 -28.67
N PRO A 597 33.01 34.22 -28.65
CA PRO A 597 34.01 34.63 -27.65
C PRO A 597 34.16 36.14 -27.60
N ASN A 598 34.06 36.72 -26.39
CA ASN A 598 34.12 38.16 -26.14
C ASN A 598 33.11 39.02 -26.95
N GLY A 599 32.04 38.42 -27.49
CA GLY A 599 31.10 39.09 -28.38
C GLY A 599 29.71 39.33 -27.80
N HIS A 600 28.78 39.78 -28.64
CA HIS A 600 27.41 40.11 -28.27
C HIS A 600 26.40 39.50 -29.24
N VAL A 601 25.30 38.95 -28.70
CA VAL A 601 24.17 38.42 -29.48
C VAL A 601 22.87 39.05 -28.99
N SER A 602 21.95 39.35 -29.90
CA SER A 602 20.60 39.78 -29.58
C SER A 602 19.56 38.99 -30.37
N GLU A 603 18.45 38.67 -29.72
CA GLU A 603 17.32 37.93 -30.31
C GLU A 603 15.98 38.48 -29.77
N GLN A 604 14.89 38.21 -30.47
CA GLN A 604 13.53 38.64 -30.12
C GLN A 604 12.59 37.43 -29.90
N VAL A 605 11.82 37.47 -28.81
CA VAL A 605 10.90 36.38 -28.41
C VAL A 605 9.48 36.91 -28.16
N SER A 606 8.50 36.20 -28.70
CA SER A 606 7.07 36.43 -28.42
C SER A 606 6.54 35.32 -27.51
N LEU A 607 5.89 35.70 -26.42
CA LEU A 607 5.32 34.75 -25.46
C LEU A 607 3.85 34.47 -25.77
N VAL A 608 3.44 33.20 -25.74
CA VAL A 608 2.06 32.76 -25.94
C VAL A 608 1.36 32.64 -24.58
N ALA A 609 0.19 33.27 -24.41
CA ALA A 609 -0.57 33.18 -23.16
C ALA A 609 -1.05 31.74 -22.93
N GLU A 610 -0.91 31.26 -21.70
CA GLU A 610 -1.45 29.96 -21.29
C GLU A 610 -2.97 30.04 -21.22
N SER A 611 -3.67 29.25 -22.03
CA SER A 611 -5.14 29.21 -22.01
C SER A 611 -5.66 27.79 -22.16
N GLY A 612 -6.74 27.49 -21.46
CA GLY A 612 -7.41 26.20 -21.52
C GLY A 612 -8.90 26.36 -21.77
N ALA A 613 -9.60 25.22 -21.73
CA ALA A 613 -11.04 25.16 -21.88
C ALA A 613 -11.67 24.32 -20.77
N VAL A 614 -12.96 24.53 -20.55
CA VAL A 614 -13.79 23.70 -19.69
C VAL A 614 -15.01 23.22 -20.46
N LYS A 615 -15.19 21.91 -20.53
CA LYS A 615 -16.45 21.29 -20.92
C LYS A 615 -17.31 21.05 -19.68
N ILE A 616 -18.48 21.66 -19.68
CA ILE A 616 -19.47 21.57 -18.62
C ILE A 616 -20.54 20.60 -19.04
N ASP A 617 -20.61 19.52 -18.28
CA ASP A 617 -21.64 18.51 -18.39
C ASP A 617 -22.52 18.56 -17.14
N VAL A 618 -23.77 18.09 -17.28
CA VAL A 618 -24.74 18.12 -16.19
C VAL A 618 -25.50 16.81 -16.19
N SER A 619 -25.52 16.13 -15.05
CA SER A 619 -26.32 14.93 -14.86
C SER A 619 -27.56 15.25 -14.03
N ALA A 620 -28.72 14.87 -14.58
CA ALA A 620 -29.98 14.75 -13.86
C ALA A 620 -30.73 13.56 -14.47
N SER A 621 -31.10 12.57 -13.65
CA SER A 621 -31.71 11.32 -14.14
C SER A 621 -33.24 11.36 -14.09
N GLY A 622 -33.87 10.59 -14.98
CA GLY A 622 -35.33 10.44 -15.02
C GLY A 622 -36.09 11.74 -15.25
N THR A 623 -37.10 11.99 -14.42
CA THR A 623 -37.97 13.18 -14.45
C THR A 623 -37.21 14.49 -14.20
N ALA A 624 -36.12 14.44 -13.41
CA ALA A 624 -35.27 15.60 -13.19
C ALA A 624 -34.53 16.03 -14.46
N GLY A 625 -34.09 15.09 -15.29
CA GLY A 625 -33.48 15.39 -16.60
C GLY A 625 -34.47 16.07 -17.55
N ALA A 626 -35.67 15.53 -17.68
CA ALA A 626 -36.72 16.10 -18.53
C ALA A 626 -37.18 17.49 -18.07
N TYR A 627 -37.19 17.75 -16.76
CA TYR A 627 -37.46 19.08 -16.21
C TYR A 627 -36.31 20.04 -16.50
N LEU A 628 -35.05 19.61 -16.27
CA LEU A 628 -33.86 20.39 -16.56
C LEU A 628 -33.78 20.83 -18.03
N GLU A 629 -34.18 20.00 -19.00
CA GLU A 629 -34.17 20.37 -20.42
C GLU A 629 -34.99 21.64 -20.70
N LYS A 630 -36.12 21.82 -20.00
CA LYS A 630 -37.07 22.92 -20.22
C LYS A 630 -36.80 24.15 -19.37
N THR A 631 -35.88 24.08 -18.39
CA THR A 631 -35.57 25.19 -17.50
C THR A 631 -34.42 26.06 -18.01
N GLU A 632 -34.43 27.33 -17.60
CA GLU A 632 -33.32 28.25 -17.87
C GLU A 632 -32.08 27.84 -17.07
N LYS A 633 -30.92 27.86 -17.75
CA LYS A 633 -29.61 27.46 -17.22
C LYS A 633 -28.66 28.64 -17.31
N ARG A 634 -27.91 28.88 -16.25
CA ARG A 634 -26.89 29.93 -16.20
C ARG A 634 -25.58 29.38 -15.63
N LEU A 635 -24.48 29.93 -16.13
CA LEU A 635 -23.14 29.63 -15.64
C LEU A 635 -22.46 30.91 -15.19
N LYS A 636 -21.87 30.86 -14.01
CA LYS A 636 -20.94 31.88 -13.49
C LYS A 636 -19.53 31.30 -13.45
N ILE A 637 -18.54 32.10 -13.85
CA ILE A 637 -17.12 31.72 -13.82
C ILE A 637 -16.37 32.77 -12.99
N GLY A 638 -15.84 32.38 -11.84
CA GLY A 638 -15.25 33.28 -10.85
C GLY A 638 -16.21 34.41 -10.46
N ASP A 639 -15.72 35.64 -10.49
CA ASP A 639 -16.48 36.85 -10.16
C ASP A 639 -17.24 37.45 -11.35
N ALA A 640 -17.14 36.86 -12.54
CA ALA A 640 -17.84 37.34 -13.73
C ALA A 640 -19.37 37.25 -13.56
N PRO A 641 -20.15 38.11 -14.24
CA PRO A 641 -21.61 37.99 -14.26
C PRO A 641 -22.05 36.66 -14.87
N SER A 642 -23.16 36.10 -14.38
CA SER A 642 -23.67 34.82 -14.89
C SER A 642 -24.21 34.97 -16.31
N LYS A 643 -23.86 34.04 -17.18
CA LYS A 643 -24.32 33.98 -18.58
C LYS A 643 -25.33 32.86 -18.77
N ARG A 644 -26.25 33.04 -19.72
CA ARG A 644 -27.24 32.02 -20.07
C ARG A 644 -26.61 30.93 -20.96
N ILE A 645 -26.94 29.67 -20.69
CA ILE A 645 -26.52 28.52 -21.50
C ILE A 645 -27.76 27.87 -22.13
N THR A 646 -27.70 27.61 -23.43
CA THR A 646 -28.83 27.06 -24.21
C THR A 646 -28.70 25.58 -24.55
N ARG A 647 -27.48 25.02 -24.51
CA ARG A 647 -27.21 23.61 -24.83
C ARG A 647 -26.21 23.01 -23.84
N LEU A 648 -26.40 21.73 -23.54
CA LEU A 648 -25.48 20.92 -22.75
C LEU A 648 -25.06 19.68 -23.56
N PRO A 649 -23.80 19.21 -23.42
CA PRO A 649 -22.71 19.87 -22.68
C PRO A 649 -22.29 21.21 -23.31
N HIS A 650 -21.81 22.16 -22.50
CA HIS A 650 -21.35 23.49 -22.92
C HIS A 650 -19.84 23.59 -22.76
N THR A 651 -19.11 24.06 -23.78
CA THR A 651 -17.67 24.30 -23.68
C THR A 651 -17.38 25.79 -23.57
N GLU A 652 -16.56 26.17 -22.59
CA GLU A 652 -15.98 27.50 -22.47
C GLU A 652 -14.48 27.46 -22.77
N GLU A 653 -14.02 28.29 -23.71
CA GLU A 653 -12.64 28.34 -24.16
C GLU A 653 -11.97 29.66 -23.75
N GLY A 654 -10.64 29.74 -23.88
CA GLY A 654 -9.87 30.96 -23.61
C GLY A 654 -9.77 31.30 -22.12
N LEU A 655 -9.91 30.31 -21.25
CA LEU A 655 -9.86 30.51 -19.80
C LEU A 655 -8.40 30.60 -19.33
N PRO A 656 -8.08 31.48 -18.36
CA PRO A 656 -6.75 31.56 -17.79
C PRO A 656 -6.37 30.24 -17.11
N CYS A 657 -5.12 29.82 -17.22
CA CYS A 657 -4.60 28.58 -16.63
C CYS A 657 -4.40 28.70 -15.11
N GLU A 658 -5.50 28.80 -14.39
CA GLU A 658 -5.56 28.89 -12.94
C GLU A 658 -6.72 28.06 -12.38
N ARG A 659 -6.90 28.07 -11.05
CA ARG A 659 -8.07 27.44 -10.43
C ARG A 659 -9.24 28.40 -10.46
N LEU A 660 -10.25 28.09 -11.29
CA LEU A 660 -11.48 28.88 -11.41
C LEU A 660 -12.64 28.18 -10.71
N GLU A 661 -13.51 28.97 -10.07
CA GLU A 661 -14.79 28.49 -9.54
C GLU A 661 -15.88 28.61 -10.61
N PHE A 662 -16.58 27.52 -10.87
CA PHE A 662 -17.73 27.47 -11.77
C PHE A 662 -18.99 27.29 -10.93
N THR A 663 -19.98 28.18 -11.09
CA THR A 663 -21.31 28.01 -10.50
C THR A 663 -22.31 27.72 -11.59
N PHE A 664 -22.95 26.56 -11.54
CA PHE A 664 -24.05 26.20 -12.42
C PHE A 664 -25.38 26.42 -11.70
N GLU A 665 -26.28 27.15 -12.35
CA GLU A 665 -27.60 27.52 -11.85
C GLU A 665 -28.66 27.06 -12.85
N ALA A 666 -29.70 26.38 -12.38
CA ALA A 666 -30.87 26.07 -13.18
C ALA A 666 -32.13 26.31 -12.36
N VAL A 667 -33.17 26.89 -12.98
CA VAL A 667 -34.43 27.18 -12.27
C VAL A 667 -35.05 25.89 -11.72
N GLY A 668 -35.33 25.87 -10.42
CA GLY A 668 -35.88 24.70 -9.71
C GLY A 668 -34.83 23.67 -9.29
N PHE A 669 -33.55 24.01 -9.34
CA PHE A 669 -32.45 23.20 -8.83
C PHE A 669 -31.54 24.02 -7.91
N VAL A 670 -30.97 23.34 -6.92
CA VAL A 670 -29.96 23.94 -6.04
C VAL A 670 -28.72 24.28 -6.86
N ALA A 671 -28.29 25.54 -6.80
CA ALA A 671 -27.06 25.99 -7.46
C ALA A 671 -25.85 25.18 -6.98
N LYS A 672 -25.02 24.72 -7.91
CA LYS A 672 -23.83 23.92 -7.61
C LYS A 672 -22.57 24.68 -7.98
N LYS A 673 -21.57 24.59 -7.12
CA LYS A 673 -20.25 25.20 -7.29
C LYS A 673 -19.18 24.12 -7.40
N GLN A 674 -18.23 24.33 -8.30
CA GLN A 674 -17.07 23.45 -8.43
C GLN A 674 -15.84 24.23 -8.83
N SER A 675 -14.72 23.99 -8.16
CA SER A 675 -13.43 24.57 -8.51
C SER A 675 -12.66 23.61 -9.42
N VAL A 676 -12.13 24.14 -10.52
CA VAL A 676 -11.50 23.37 -11.57
C VAL A 676 -10.18 24.05 -11.92
N LYS A 677 -9.09 23.28 -11.95
CA LYS A 677 -7.81 23.78 -12.40
C LYS A 677 -7.80 23.75 -13.93
N ILE A 678 -7.61 24.91 -14.54
CA ILE A 678 -7.44 25.03 -15.99
C ILE A 678 -5.98 24.80 -16.32
N GLU A 679 -5.73 23.96 -17.32
CA GLU A 679 -4.39 23.65 -17.80
C GLU A 679 -4.26 24.06 -19.25
N ASP A 680 -3.06 24.52 -19.61
CA ASP A 680 -2.77 25.07 -20.92
C ASP A 680 -2.98 24.03 -22.03
N GLY A 681 -3.74 24.43 -23.06
CA GLY A 681 -4.09 23.59 -24.20
C GLY A 681 -5.00 22.40 -23.87
N LYS A 682 -5.47 22.24 -22.63
CA LYS A 682 -6.35 21.14 -22.23
C LYS A 682 -7.80 21.60 -22.05
N THR A 683 -8.73 20.68 -22.29
CA THR A 683 -10.14 20.84 -21.94
C THR A 683 -10.44 20.03 -20.68
N ALA A 684 -10.59 20.70 -19.54
CA ALA A 684 -11.06 20.05 -18.33
C ALA A 684 -12.56 19.72 -18.47
N THR A 685 -12.99 18.55 -17.99
CA THR A 685 -14.42 18.18 -17.98
C THR A 685 -14.95 18.27 -16.56
N VAL A 686 -16.10 18.91 -16.42
CA VAL A 686 -16.74 19.20 -15.13
C VAL A 686 -18.16 18.70 -15.21
N LEU A 687 -18.52 17.80 -14.31
CA LEU A 687 -19.87 17.24 -14.22
C LEU A 687 -20.60 17.83 -13.00
N PHE A 688 -21.66 18.59 -13.25
CA PHE A 688 -22.57 19.04 -12.21
C PHE A 688 -23.71 18.05 -12.02
N GLU A 689 -23.76 17.41 -10.85
CA GLU A 689 -24.93 16.61 -10.44
C GLU A 689 -25.95 17.53 -9.76
N LEU A 690 -27.05 17.86 -10.45
CA LEU A 690 -28.04 18.78 -9.92
C LEU A 690 -29.08 18.07 -9.06
N VAL A 691 -29.43 18.72 -7.95
CA VAL A 691 -30.48 18.29 -7.04
C VAL A 691 -31.67 19.25 -7.20
N PRO A 692 -32.87 18.77 -7.55
CA PRO A 692 -34.06 19.61 -7.60
C PRO A 692 -34.34 20.30 -6.25
N ASP A 693 -34.86 21.53 -6.27
CA ASP A 693 -35.32 22.20 -5.05
C ASP A 693 -36.49 21.42 -4.44
N LYS A 694 -36.62 21.43 -3.10
CA LYS A 694 -37.75 20.79 -2.43
C LYS A 694 -39.07 21.44 -2.85
N ALA A 695 -40.11 20.62 -3.00
CA ALA A 695 -41.48 21.08 -3.10
C ALA A 695 -42.08 21.25 -1.69
N SER A 696 -43.27 21.81 -1.62
CA SER A 696 -44.05 21.87 -0.39
C SER A 696 -45.33 21.04 -0.51
N LEU A 697 -45.73 20.37 0.56
CA LEU A 697 -46.97 19.61 0.64
C LEU A 697 -47.72 19.98 1.92
N THR A 698 -48.97 20.41 1.78
CA THR A 698 -49.86 20.64 2.91
C THR A 698 -50.89 19.51 2.96
N LEU A 699 -50.84 18.70 4.01
CA LEU A 699 -51.69 17.52 4.18
C LEU A 699 -52.67 17.75 5.34
N ASN A 700 -53.97 17.76 5.07
CA ASN A 700 -55.00 17.90 6.10
C ASN A 700 -55.47 16.54 6.60
N SER A 701 -55.81 16.41 7.88
CA SER A 701 -56.32 15.17 8.48
C SER A 701 -57.57 15.42 9.31
N ASN A 702 -58.46 14.42 9.39
CA ASN A 702 -59.59 14.41 10.34
C ASN A 702 -59.13 14.36 11.81
N VAL A 703 -57.89 13.94 12.08
CA VAL A 703 -57.30 13.87 13.43
C VAL A 703 -56.34 15.03 13.65
N ARG A 704 -56.53 15.78 14.74
CA ARG A 704 -55.64 16.89 15.13
C ARG A 704 -54.26 16.34 15.52
N ASN A 705 -53.20 17.02 15.08
CA ASN A 705 -51.80 16.65 15.34
C ASN A 705 -51.38 15.29 14.77
N ALA A 706 -52.05 14.77 13.74
CA ALA A 706 -51.54 13.61 13.02
C ALA A 706 -50.13 13.89 12.49
N GLU A 707 -49.20 12.97 12.69
CA GLU A 707 -47.81 13.09 12.29
C GLU A 707 -47.61 12.45 10.93
N VAL A 708 -46.85 13.14 10.06
CA VAL A 708 -46.56 12.69 8.70
C VAL A 708 -45.11 12.24 8.63
N TYR A 709 -44.90 11.06 8.09
CA TYR A 709 -43.60 10.44 7.90
C TYR A 709 -43.38 10.08 6.44
N SER A 710 -42.12 10.01 6.02
CA SER A 710 -41.76 9.30 4.79
C SER A 710 -41.94 7.79 4.99
N LYS A 711 -42.03 7.03 3.89
CA LYS A 711 -42.03 5.56 3.93
C LYS A 711 -40.79 4.95 4.60
N THR A 712 -39.67 5.67 4.65
CA THR A 712 -38.44 5.25 5.33
C THR A 712 -38.43 5.57 6.83
N GLY A 713 -39.48 6.21 7.36
CA GLY A 713 -39.64 6.51 8.78
C GLY A 713 -39.15 7.90 9.21
N GLU A 714 -38.73 8.77 8.28
CA GLU A 714 -38.34 10.15 8.59
C GLU A 714 -39.57 11.01 8.90
N ARG A 715 -39.59 11.70 10.03
CA ARG A 715 -40.68 12.60 10.41
C ARG A 715 -40.62 13.90 9.62
N LEU A 716 -41.64 14.16 8.80
CA LEU A 716 -41.72 15.35 7.93
C LEU A 716 -42.41 16.53 8.62
N GLY A 717 -43.30 16.28 9.58
CA GLY A 717 -44.02 17.30 10.34
C GLY A 717 -45.43 16.86 10.70
N LYS A 718 -46.33 17.81 10.96
CA LYS A 718 -47.73 17.53 11.31
C LYS A 718 -48.68 17.83 10.15
N ALA A 719 -49.79 17.09 10.11
CA ALA A 719 -50.91 17.41 9.25
C ALA A 719 -51.43 18.84 9.53
N GLY A 720 -51.63 19.61 8.46
CA GLY A 720 -52.00 21.03 8.46
C GLY A 720 -50.81 21.98 8.27
N GLU A 721 -49.58 21.51 8.45
CA GLU A 721 -48.37 22.30 8.22
C GLU A 721 -47.91 22.21 6.76
N LYS A 722 -47.10 23.19 6.33
CA LYS A 722 -46.44 23.20 5.02
C LYS A 722 -45.17 22.36 5.10
N LEU A 723 -45.24 21.11 4.67
CA LEU A 723 -44.16 20.12 4.77
C LEU A 723 -43.20 20.25 3.58
N ALA A 724 -41.90 20.30 3.82
CA ALA A 724 -40.90 20.26 2.76
C ALA A 724 -40.71 18.82 2.28
N VAL A 725 -40.96 18.56 1.00
CA VAL A 725 -40.90 17.21 0.41
C VAL A 725 -40.03 17.17 -0.85
N GLU A 726 -39.53 15.99 -1.19
CA GLU A 726 -38.79 15.80 -2.45
C GLU A 726 -39.69 16.12 -3.65
N SER A 727 -39.11 16.77 -4.67
CA SER A 727 -39.81 17.16 -5.90
C SER A 727 -39.46 16.19 -7.04
N LEU A 728 -40.24 16.27 -8.14
CA LEU A 728 -40.09 15.50 -9.37
C LEU A 728 -40.15 13.97 -9.22
N THR A 729 -40.42 13.47 -8.01
CA THR A 729 -40.59 12.04 -7.71
C THR A 729 -41.90 11.82 -6.97
N PRO A 730 -42.67 10.78 -7.32
CA PRO A 730 -43.84 10.40 -6.53
C PRO A 730 -43.43 10.02 -5.10
N LEU A 731 -44.23 10.42 -4.11
CA LEU A 731 -43.93 10.23 -2.70
C LEU A 731 -44.88 9.21 -2.09
N SER A 732 -44.35 8.30 -1.30
CA SER A 732 -45.13 7.46 -0.39
C SER A 732 -44.94 7.96 1.04
N LEU A 733 -46.02 8.43 1.67
CA LEU A 733 -45.98 8.99 3.02
C LEU A 733 -46.87 8.15 3.95
N ILE A 734 -46.52 8.10 5.23
CA ILE A 734 -47.29 7.42 6.27
C ILE A 734 -47.82 8.48 7.22
N VAL A 735 -49.11 8.47 7.47
CA VAL A 735 -49.76 9.38 8.43
C VAL A 735 -50.18 8.58 9.66
N LYS A 736 -49.74 9.03 10.84
CA LYS A 736 -49.99 8.36 12.12
C LYS A 736 -50.67 9.29 13.10
N ALA A 737 -51.56 8.74 13.92
CA ALA A 737 -52.08 9.42 15.11
C ALA A 737 -52.36 8.40 16.20
N ALA A 738 -52.15 8.77 17.47
CA ALA A 738 -52.41 7.88 18.59
C ALA A 738 -53.89 7.45 18.61
N GLY A 739 -54.13 6.14 18.66
CA GLY A 739 -55.49 5.57 18.65
C GLY A 739 -56.09 5.40 17.25
N TYR A 740 -55.37 5.70 16.17
CA TYR A 740 -55.83 5.53 14.79
C TYR A 740 -54.89 4.68 13.93
N SER A 741 -55.45 3.88 13.02
CA SER A 741 -54.69 3.07 12.07
C SER A 741 -53.83 3.96 11.18
N GLU A 742 -52.57 3.56 11.00
CA GLU A 742 -51.68 4.27 10.09
C GLU A 742 -52.14 4.12 8.64
N VAL A 743 -52.06 5.21 7.88
CA VAL A 743 -52.46 5.21 6.47
C VAL A 743 -51.26 5.56 5.61
N GLU A 744 -50.93 4.69 4.65
CA GLU A 744 -49.98 5.00 3.58
C GLU A 744 -50.72 5.73 2.45
N ILE A 745 -50.18 6.87 2.04
CA ILE A 745 -50.70 7.70 0.94
C ILE A 745 -49.67 7.84 -0.16
N GLN A 746 -50.14 7.91 -1.40
CA GLN A 746 -49.32 8.19 -2.58
C GLN A 746 -49.58 9.61 -3.06
N VAL A 747 -48.51 10.40 -3.21
CA VAL A 747 -48.54 11.75 -3.72
C VAL A 747 -47.86 11.77 -5.08
N ALA A 748 -48.52 12.31 -6.10
CA ALA A 748 -47.91 12.50 -7.41
C ALA A 748 -46.69 13.42 -7.34
N ALA A 749 -45.76 13.27 -8.27
CA ALA A 749 -44.56 14.10 -8.32
C ALA A 749 -44.92 15.60 -8.39
N LEU A 750 -44.41 16.38 -7.44
CA LEU A 750 -44.60 17.83 -7.39
C LEU A 750 -43.43 18.55 -8.08
N GLU A 751 -43.70 19.66 -8.75
CA GLU A 751 -42.64 20.49 -9.31
C GLU A 751 -41.85 21.22 -8.19
N PRO A 752 -40.54 21.46 -8.39
CA PRO A 752 -39.73 22.21 -7.44
C PRO A 752 -40.34 23.58 -7.09
N GLY A 753 -40.39 23.93 -5.80
CA GLY A 753 -40.96 25.19 -5.32
C GLY A 753 -42.49 25.34 -5.42
N LYS A 754 -43.22 24.34 -5.94
CA LYS A 754 -44.70 24.34 -5.94
C LYS A 754 -45.25 23.74 -4.65
N GLU A 755 -46.50 24.09 -4.34
CA GLU A 755 -47.24 23.55 -3.19
C GLU A 755 -48.34 22.58 -3.66
N GLY A 756 -48.29 21.33 -3.19
CA GLY A 756 -49.37 20.36 -3.29
C GLY A 756 -50.29 20.43 -2.07
N ARG A 757 -51.57 20.10 -2.25
CA ARG A 757 -52.55 20.02 -1.15
C ARG A 757 -53.34 18.72 -1.23
N MET A 758 -53.54 18.07 -0.09
CA MET A 758 -54.31 16.83 0.00
C MET A 758 -54.97 16.69 1.38
N THR A 759 -56.00 15.85 1.47
CA THR A 759 -56.66 15.48 2.72
C THR A 759 -56.60 13.95 2.90
N VAL A 760 -56.31 13.50 4.12
CA VAL A 760 -56.33 12.09 4.53
C VAL A 760 -57.36 11.89 5.65
N THR A 761 -57.96 10.71 5.70
CA THR A 761 -58.86 10.31 6.80
C THR A 761 -58.24 9.10 7.49
N LEU A 762 -58.05 9.19 8.81
CA LEU A 762 -57.58 8.09 9.65
C LEU A 762 -58.77 7.41 10.33
N GLU A 763 -58.74 6.08 10.40
CA GLU A 763 -59.74 5.25 11.08
C GLU A 763 -59.29 4.91 12.50
N GLU A 764 -60.20 4.94 13.47
CA GLU A 764 -59.89 4.66 14.88
C GLU A 764 -59.66 3.15 15.12
N HIS A 765 -58.61 2.79 15.87
CA HIS A 765 -58.35 1.39 16.24
C HIS A 765 -59.48 0.85 17.14
N LYS A 766 -60.10 -0.25 16.73
CA LYS A 766 -60.81 -1.14 17.68
C LYS A 766 -59.82 -2.13 18.29
N GLU A 767 -59.02 -1.73 19.27
CA GLU A 767 -58.23 -2.68 20.06
C GLU A 767 -59.16 -3.55 20.96
N PRO A 768 -58.89 -4.86 21.12
CA PRO A 768 -59.54 -5.65 22.16
C PRO A 768 -59.04 -5.19 23.54
N LYS A 769 -59.94 -4.62 24.35
CA LYS A 769 -59.63 -4.29 25.75
C LYS A 769 -59.20 -5.57 26.48
N ALA A 770 -57.99 -5.60 27.03
CA ALA A 770 -57.46 -6.67 27.87
C ALA A 770 -58.19 -6.78 29.23
N GLY A 771 -59.49 -7.04 29.20
CA GLY A 771 -60.37 -7.13 30.38
C GLY A 771 -61.11 -8.45 30.52
N GLU A 772 -61.17 -9.28 29.47
CA GLU A 772 -61.90 -10.56 29.47
C GLU A 772 -60.96 -11.75 29.28
N THR A 773 -61.33 -12.86 29.92
CA THR A 773 -60.65 -14.16 29.75
C THR A 773 -60.85 -14.65 28.31
N ARG A 774 -59.76 -15.07 27.67
CA ARG A 774 -59.80 -15.59 26.30
C ARG A 774 -59.76 -17.12 26.35
N VAL A 775 -60.66 -17.77 25.62
CA VAL A 775 -60.69 -19.23 25.48
C VAL A 775 -60.37 -19.59 24.05
N VAL A 776 -59.33 -20.39 23.85
CA VAL A 776 -58.92 -20.90 22.53
C VAL A 776 -59.36 -22.36 22.42
N ASP A 777 -60.17 -22.66 21.42
CA ASP A 777 -60.59 -24.02 21.11
C ASP A 777 -59.52 -24.70 20.24
N LEU A 778 -58.92 -25.77 20.76
CA LEU A 778 -57.88 -26.54 20.06
C LEU A 778 -58.46 -27.75 19.31
N GLY A 779 -59.78 -27.92 19.31
CA GLY A 779 -60.49 -29.05 18.72
C GLY A 779 -60.66 -30.22 19.69
N GLY A 780 -61.59 -31.13 19.36
CA GLY A 780 -61.82 -32.36 20.16
C GLY A 780 -62.30 -32.12 21.59
N GLY A 781 -62.85 -30.93 21.90
CA GLY A 781 -63.25 -30.53 23.25
C GLY A 781 -62.12 -30.01 24.13
N VAL A 782 -60.89 -29.91 23.60
CA VAL A 782 -59.72 -29.39 24.32
C VAL A 782 -59.68 -27.86 24.21
N LYS A 783 -59.59 -27.18 25.36
CA LYS A 783 -59.58 -25.72 25.44
C LYS A 783 -58.34 -25.21 26.14
N LEU A 784 -57.84 -24.05 25.72
CA LEU A 784 -56.78 -23.29 26.37
C LEU A 784 -57.37 -21.96 26.87
N GLU A 785 -57.42 -21.79 28.20
CA GLU A 785 -57.89 -20.57 28.84
C GLU A 785 -56.72 -19.62 29.11
N LEU A 786 -56.84 -18.35 28.72
CA LEU A 786 -55.87 -17.30 28.95
C LEU A 786 -56.48 -16.16 29.76
N VAL A 787 -55.81 -15.79 30.85
CA VAL A 787 -56.21 -14.73 31.77
C VAL A 787 -55.57 -13.40 31.34
N PRO A 788 -56.33 -12.29 31.29
CA PRO A 788 -55.78 -10.98 30.95
C PRO A 788 -54.89 -10.44 32.10
N VAL A 789 -53.73 -9.91 31.73
CA VAL A 789 -52.80 -9.23 32.63
C VAL A 789 -52.70 -7.77 32.18
N ALA A 790 -53.20 -6.86 33.02
CA ALA A 790 -53.16 -5.42 32.76
C ALA A 790 -51.72 -4.88 32.89
N PRO A 791 -51.32 -3.87 32.09
CA PRO A 791 -49.99 -3.26 32.20
C PRO A 791 -49.78 -2.61 33.57
N GLY A 792 -48.54 -2.56 34.03
CA GLY A 792 -48.21 -2.04 35.35
C GLY A 792 -46.71 -2.11 35.65
N SER A 793 -46.32 -1.60 36.81
CA SER A 793 -44.94 -1.64 37.29
C SER A 793 -44.83 -2.48 38.56
N PHE A 794 -43.73 -3.20 38.73
CA PHE A 794 -43.46 -4.01 39.92
C PHE A 794 -41.97 -4.09 40.23
N ARG A 795 -41.63 -4.55 41.44
CA ARG A 795 -40.25 -4.91 41.81
C ARG A 795 -40.00 -6.38 41.49
N THR A 796 -39.07 -6.67 40.58
CA THR A 796 -38.60 -8.02 40.26
C THR A 796 -37.39 -8.40 41.10
N GLY A 797 -37.27 -9.68 41.45
CA GLY A 797 -36.21 -10.22 42.31
C GLY A 797 -36.58 -10.29 43.79
N SER A 798 -35.61 -10.65 44.63
CA SER A 798 -35.76 -10.75 46.09
C SER A 798 -34.49 -10.33 46.83
N ASP A 799 -34.62 -9.41 47.78
CA ASP A 799 -33.51 -8.98 48.64
C ASP A 799 -33.08 -10.11 49.61
N ASP A 800 -34.00 -11.02 49.94
CA ASP A 800 -33.79 -12.20 50.79
C ASP A 800 -33.58 -13.51 49.99
N GLY A 801 -33.47 -13.39 48.66
CA GLY A 801 -33.29 -14.53 47.74
C GLY A 801 -31.83 -14.90 47.45
N ASP A 802 -31.66 -15.88 46.57
CA ASP A 802 -30.34 -16.30 46.04
C ASP A 802 -29.66 -15.14 45.28
N SER A 803 -28.34 -15.22 45.10
CA SER A 803 -27.57 -14.16 44.41
C SER A 803 -28.06 -13.87 43.00
N ASN A 804 -28.64 -14.86 42.32
CA ASN A 804 -29.18 -14.72 40.99
C ASN A 804 -30.54 -14.01 40.91
N GLU A 805 -31.19 -13.78 42.06
CA GLU A 805 -32.43 -13.02 42.21
C GLU A 805 -32.18 -11.55 42.54
N LYS A 806 -30.91 -11.14 42.62
CA LYS A 806 -30.45 -9.79 42.97
C LYS A 806 -29.79 -9.08 41.77
N PRO A 807 -29.73 -7.74 41.80
CA PRO A 807 -30.44 -6.83 42.70
C PRO A 807 -31.95 -6.79 42.42
N VAL A 808 -32.74 -6.45 43.44
CA VAL A 808 -34.15 -6.10 43.23
C VAL A 808 -34.24 -4.80 42.44
N ARG A 809 -35.04 -4.80 41.36
CA ARG A 809 -35.20 -3.63 40.47
C ARG A 809 -36.65 -3.43 40.06
N THR A 810 -36.99 -2.20 39.67
CA THR A 810 -38.31 -1.88 39.12
C THR A 810 -38.39 -2.28 37.65
N VAL A 811 -39.48 -2.93 37.25
CA VAL A 811 -39.80 -3.23 35.85
C VAL A 811 -41.18 -2.69 35.53
N LYS A 812 -41.35 -2.13 34.32
CA LYS A 812 -42.64 -1.70 33.78
C LYS A 812 -43.06 -2.60 32.63
N ILE A 813 -44.22 -3.22 32.74
CA ILE A 813 -44.92 -3.86 31.62
C ILE A 813 -45.80 -2.80 30.96
N THR A 814 -45.51 -2.42 29.71
CA THR A 814 -46.15 -1.26 29.07
C THR A 814 -47.45 -1.60 28.36
N ARG A 815 -47.66 -2.86 27.99
CA ARG A 815 -48.84 -3.34 27.26
C ARG A 815 -49.51 -4.50 28.00
N GLY A 816 -50.83 -4.56 27.93
CA GLY A 816 -51.58 -5.72 28.41
C GLY A 816 -51.34 -6.94 27.52
N TYR A 817 -51.36 -8.11 28.13
CA TYR A 817 -51.21 -9.40 27.45
C TYR A 817 -52.10 -10.45 28.12
N TRP A 818 -52.22 -11.65 27.53
CA TRP A 818 -52.89 -12.77 28.18
C TRP A 818 -51.90 -13.88 28.50
N LEU A 819 -52.08 -14.54 29.64
CA LEU A 819 -51.25 -15.66 30.07
C LEU A 819 -52.11 -16.89 30.35
N GLY A 820 -51.60 -18.08 30.00
CA GLY A 820 -52.23 -19.36 30.30
C GLY A 820 -52.63 -19.46 31.76
N LYS A 821 -53.92 -19.77 31.99
CA LYS A 821 -54.48 -19.95 33.34
C LYS A 821 -53.72 -20.99 34.16
N THR A 822 -53.23 -22.02 33.47
CA THR A 822 -52.38 -23.11 33.98
C THR A 822 -51.21 -23.33 33.01
N GLU A 823 -50.30 -24.24 33.34
CA GLU A 823 -49.36 -24.81 32.36
C GLU A 823 -50.11 -25.52 31.23
N VAL A 824 -49.41 -25.71 30.10
CA VAL A 824 -49.94 -26.46 28.96
C VAL A 824 -50.16 -27.91 29.36
N THR A 825 -51.37 -28.41 29.17
CA THR A 825 -51.71 -29.80 29.51
C THR A 825 -51.26 -30.78 28.43
N GLN A 826 -51.15 -32.05 28.80
CA GLN A 826 -50.82 -33.11 27.83
C GLN A 826 -51.85 -33.23 26.70
N ALA A 827 -53.14 -32.98 26.97
CA ALA A 827 -54.17 -32.94 25.93
C ALA A 827 -54.01 -31.74 24.98
N GLN A 828 -53.70 -30.55 25.53
CA GLN A 828 -53.43 -29.36 24.73
C GLN A 828 -52.19 -29.56 23.84
N TRP A 829 -51.11 -30.11 24.40
CA TRP A 829 -49.90 -30.48 23.65
C TRP A 829 -50.22 -31.41 22.49
N ARG A 830 -50.90 -32.54 22.76
CA ARG A 830 -51.24 -33.53 21.74
C ARG A 830 -52.10 -32.95 20.62
N SER A 831 -52.99 -32.00 20.93
CA SER A 831 -53.86 -31.35 19.94
C SER A 831 -53.08 -30.51 18.93
N ILE A 832 -51.92 -29.96 19.31
CA ILE A 832 -51.09 -29.10 18.44
C ILE A 832 -49.87 -29.84 17.87
N MET A 833 -49.24 -30.69 18.67
CA MET A 833 -47.97 -31.35 18.35
C MET A 833 -48.14 -32.80 17.88
N GLY A 834 -49.29 -33.42 18.14
CA GLY A 834 -49.64 -34.76 17.67
C GLY A 834 -49.12 -35.91 18.55
N ASP A 835 -48.23 -35.67 19.49
CA ASP A 835 -47.63 -36.69 20.38
C ASP A 835 -47.86 -36.39 21.88
N ASN A 836 -47.25 -37.16 22.77
CA ASN A 836 -47.23 -36.88 24.22
C ASN A 836 -45.87 -37.32 24.81
N PRO A 837 -44.94 -36.37 25.04
CA PRO A 837 -43.58 -36.66 25.51
C PRO A 837 -43.48 -36.94 27.02
N SER A 838 -44.52 -36.61 27.80
CA SER A 838 -44.48 -36.68 29.26
C SER A 838 -44.18 -38.07 29.79
N TYR A 839 -43.42 -38.15 30.86
CA TYR A 839 -43.23 -39.34 31.66
C TYR A 839 -44.48 -39.72 32.47
N PHE A 840 -45.03 -38.80 33.25
CA PHE A 840 -46.28 -39.02 33.99
C PHE A 840 -47.47 -38.87 33.02
N LYS A 841 -48.44 -39.78 33.07
CA LYS A 841 -49.52 -39.82 32.07
C LYS A 841 -50.86 -39.37 32.65
N GLY A 842 -51.47 -38.40 31.98
CA GLY A 842 -52.82 -37.90 32.27
C GLY A 842 -53.12 -36.66 31.45
N ASP A 843 -54.29 -36.61 30.82
CA ASP A 843 -54.63 -35.54 29.86
C ASP A 843 -54.65 -34.13 30.49
N ASN A 844 -54.98 -34.04 31.78
CA ASN A 844 -55.01 -32.81 32.57
C ASN A 844 -53.77 -32.61 33.45
N LEU A 845 -52.73 -33.42 33.27
CA LEU A 845 -51.40 -33.18 33.85
C LEU A 845 -50.64 -32.17 32.98
N PRO A 846 -49.63 -31.47 33.53
CA PRO A 846 -48.79 -30.61 32.72
C PRO A 846 -48.02 -31.46 31.70
N VAL A 847 -47.76 -30.90 30.53
CA VAL A 847 -46.78 -31.48 29.63
C VAL A 847 -45.38 -31.30 30.22
N GLU A 848 -44.61 -32.39 30.28
CA GLU A 848 -43.23 -32.37 30.75
C GLU A 848 -42.33 -33.20 29.83
N ARG A 849 -41.02 -33.19 30.08
CA ARG A 849 -39.98 -33.66 29.14
C ARG A 849 -40.01 -32.91 27.81
N VAL A 850 -40.35 -31.63 27.87
CA VAL A 850 -40.31 -30.71 26.73
C VAL A 850 -39.15 -29.73 26.86
N SER A 851 -38.43 -29.54 25.76
CA SER A 851 -37.34 -28.57 25.65
C SER A 851 -37.88 -27.20 25.29
N TRP A 852 -37.12 -26.14 25.59
CA TRP A 852 -37.49 -24.76 25.24
C TRP A 852 -37.81 -24.62 23.74
N ASN A 853 -37.02 -25.26 22.88
CA ASN A 853 -37.21 -25.24 21.43
C ASN A 853 -38.56 -25.84 21.03
N GLN A 854 -38.96 -26.96 21.65
CA GLN A 854 -40.25 -27.60 21.35
C GLN A 854 -41.43 -26.78 21.90
N CYS A 855 -41.25 -26.09 23.03
CA CYS A 855 -42.28 -25.18 23.55
C CYS A 855 -42.49 -23.97 22.63
N VAL A 856 -41.43 -23.44 22.01
CA VAL A 856 -41.54 -22.40 20.97
C VAL A 856 -42.25 -22.94 19.73
N GLU A 857 -41.90 -24.14 19.27
CA GLU A 857 -42.58 -24.78 18.14
C GLU A 857 -44.10 -24.94 18.39
N PHE A 858 -44.50 -25.33 19.60
CA PHE A 858 -45.91 -25.37 19.99
C PHE A 858 -46.58 -23.98 19.84
N CYS A 859 -45.91 -22.94 20.33
CA CYS A 859 -46.41 -21.56 20.26
C CYS A 859 -46.53 -21.05 18.82
N ASP A 860 -45.56 -21.38 17.96
CA ASP A 860 -45.56 -21.00 16.55
C ASP A 860 -46.71 -21.69 15.80
N LYS A 861 -46.91 -22.99 16.01
CA LYS A 861 -48.05 -23.73 15.43
C LYS A 861 -49.38 -23.18 15.89
N LEU A 862 -49.52 -22.85 17.18
CA LEU A 862 -50.74 -22.23 17.71
C LEU A 862 -50.98 -20.84 17.09
N THR A 863 -49.91 -20.05 16.93
CA THR A 863 -49.95 -18.75 16.25
C THR A 863 -50.44 -18.88 14.82
N GLU A 864 -49.89 -19.82 14.05
CA GLU A 864 -50.33 -20.06 12.69
C GLU A 864 -51.79 -20.51 12.61
N LEU A 865 -52.22 -21.40 13.51
CA LEU A 865 -53.58 -21.89 13.57
C LEU A 865 -54.57 -20.75 13.80
N GLU A 866 -54.33 -19.90 14.80
CA GLU A 866 -55.21 -18.78 15.14
C GLU A 866 -55.15 -17.65 14.10
N ARG A 867 -53.98 -17.44 13.46
CA ARG A 867 -53.84 -16.48 12.36
C ARG A 867 -54.62 -16.92 11.12
N ARG A 868 -54.50 -18.19 10.71
CA ARG A 868 -55.27 -18.75 9.59
C ARG A 868 -56.77 -18.68 9.85
N ALA A 869 -57.18 -18.81 11.11
CA ALA A 869 -58.56 -18.68 11.52
C ALA A 869 -59.05 -17.23 11.66
N GLY A 870 -58.19 -16.22 11.45
CA GLY A 870 -58.55 -14.81 11.55
C GLY A 870 -58.89 -14.35 12.98
N ARG A 871 -58.51 -15.11 14.00
CA ARG A 871 -58.82 -14.81 15.42
C ARG A 871 -57.67 -14.14 16.16
N LEU A 872 -56.48 -14.09 15.55
CA LEU A 872 -55.30 -13.49 16.15
C LEU A 872 -55.28 -11.96 15.92
N PRO A 873 -55.19 -11.13 16.98
CA PRO A 873 -55.05 -9.68 16.82
C PRO A 873 -53.77 -9.35 16.03
N GLU A 874 -53.82 -8.26 15.26
CA GLU A 874 -52.68 -7.80 14.49
C GLU A 874 -51.48 -7.48 15.41
N GLY A 875 -50.29 -7.95 15.03
CA GLY A 875 -49.06 -7.77 15.82
C GLY A 875 -48.93 -8.67 17.06
N TYR A 876 -49.95 -9.48 17.40
CA TYR A 876 -49.88 -10.45 18.49
C TYR A 876 -49.45 -11.83 18.00
N VAL A 877 -48.79 -12.59 18.87
CA VAL A 877 -48.39 -13.97 18.67
C VAL A 877 -48.58 -14.76 19.96
N TYR A 878 -48.77 -16.08 19.83
CA TYR A 878 -48.56 -16.99 20.95
C TYR A 878 -47.06 -17.23 21.09
N ARG A 879 -46.55 -17.11 22.32
CA ARG A 879 -45.13 -17.29 22.65
C ARG A 879 -44.97 -17.69 24.11
N LEU A 880 -43.76 -18.07 24.49
CA LEU A 880 -43.38 -18.12 25.91
C LEU A 880 -43.48 -16.71 26.52
N PRO A 881 -43.92 -16.56 27.79
CA PRO A 881 -43.87 -15.28 28.48
C PRO A 881 -42.41 -14.84 28.63
N THR A 882 -42.16 -13.54 28.64
CA THR A 882 -40.85 -13.06 29.11
C THR A 882 -40.70 -13.35 30.59
N GLU A 883 -39.47 -13.41 31.07
CA GLU A 883 -39.14 -13.62 32.47
C GLU A 883 -39.85 -12.59 33.38
N ALA A 884 -39.95 -11.35 32.91
CA ALA A 884 -40.62 -10.27 33.61
C ALA A 884 -42.15 -10.35 33.53
N GLU A 885 -42.71 -10.71 32.38
CA GLU A 885 -44.15 -10.97 32.26
C GLU A 885 -44.56 -12.08 33.22
N TRP A 886 -43.85 -13.21 33.19
CA TRP A 886 -44.12 -14.34 34.05
C TRP A 886 -44.11 -13.95 35.53
N GLU A 887 -43.07 -13.27 36.00
CA GLU A 887 -42.95 -12.89 37.41
C GLU A 887 -44.01 -11.85 37.82
N PHE A 888 -44.31 -10.89 36.95
CA PHE A 888 -45.35 -9.91 37.20
C PHE A 888 -46.72 -10.59 37.39
N ALA A 889 -47.05 -11.54 36.52
CA ALA A 889 -48.27 -12.32 36.61
C ALA A 889 -48.27 -13.24 37.84
N ALA A 890 -47.14 -13.90 38.15
CA ALA A 890 -46.99 -14.78 39.32
C ALA A 890 -47.22 -14.03 40.63
N ARG A 891 -46.82 -12.76 40.70
CA ARG A 891 -47.02 -11.90 41.87
C ARG A 891 -48.46 -11.40 42.02
N GLY A 892 -49.34 -11.61 41.04
CA GLY A 892 -50.71 -11.10 41.04
C GLY A 892 -50.89 -9.80 40.23
N GLY A 893 -49.90 -9.39 39.44
CA GLY A 893 -49.95 -8.20 38.59
C GLY A 893 -50.23 -6.92 39.38
N THR A 894 -51.14 -6.08 38.86
CA THR A 894 -51.59 -4.86 39.56
C THR A 894 -52.44 -5.14 40.81
N LYS A 895 -52.83 -6.39 41.06
CA LYS A 895 -53.57 -6.84 42.24
C LYS A 895 -52.68 -7.53 43.28
N SER A 896 -51.36 -7.49 43.09
CA SER A 896 -50.40 -8.16 43.95
C SER A 896 -50.58 -7.80 45.43
N ARG A 897 -50.62 -8.81 46.30
CA ARG A 897 -50.57 -8.63 47.76
C ARG A 897 -49.17 -8.81 48.34
N GLY A 898 -48.16 -8.95 47.48
CA GLY A 898 -46.76 -9.06 47.88
C GLY A 898 -46.34 -10.45 48.38
N TYR A 899 -47.07 -11.51 48.04
CA TYR A 899 -46.78 -12.85 48.54
C TYR A 899 -45.49 -13.47 47.98
N SER A 900 -44.80 -14.27 48.80
CA SER A 900 -43.60 -15.02 48.41
C SER A 900 -43.87 -16.15 47.41
N TYR A 901 -45.05 -16.77 47.50
CA TYR A 901 -45.57 -17.77 46.56
C TYR A 901 -46.81 -17.22 45.86
N SER A 902 -47.11 -17.73 44.68
CA SER A 902 -48.17 -17.16 43.85
C SER A 902 -49.55 -17.35 44.52
N GLY A 903 -50.09 -16.27 45.08
CA GLY A 903 -51.41 -16.24 45.73
C GLY A 903 -51.43 -16.47 47.26
N SER A 904 -50.31 -16.84 47.91
CA SER A 904 -50.28 -17.14 49.34
C SER A 904 -48.87 -17.12 49.94
N GLU A 905 -48.73 -16.86 51.24
CA GLU A 905 -47.50 -17.17 51.99
C GLU A 905 -47.42 -18.65 52.40
N ASN A 906 -48.55 -19.37 52.37
CA ASN A 906 -48.59 -20.80 52.67
C ASN A 906 -48.46 -21.62 51.39
N LEU A 907 -47.26 -22.13 51.13
CA LEU A 907 -46.95 -22.91 49.93
C LEU A 907 -47.90 -24.10 49.70
N ASP A 908 -48.32 -24.81 50.76
CA ASP A 908 -49.20 -25.99 50.64
C ASP A 908 -50.55 -25.66 49.99
N THR A 909 -51.00 -24.41 50.11
CA THR A 909 -52.29 -23.97 49.57
C THR A 909 -52.24 -23.71 48.06
N VAL A 910 -51.06 -23.42 47.52
CA VAL A 910 -50.89 -22.92 46.14
C VAL A 910 -49.99 -23.81 45.27
N ALA A 911 -49.24 -24.76 45.86
CA ALA A 911 -48.22 -25.51 45.14
C ALA A 911 -48.22 -27.02 45.39
N TRP A 912 -47.79 -27.74 44.36
CA TRP A 912 -47.29 -29.11 44.46
C TRP A 912 -45.77 -29.09 44.47
N TYR A 913 -45.14 -29.49 45.58
CA TYR A 913 -43.69 -29.45 45.78
C TYR A 913 -43.22 -30.67 46.57
N SER A 914 -41.92 -30.78 46.85
CA SER A 914 -41.30 -32.02 47.37
C SER A 914 -42.01 -32.65 48.58
N SER A 915 -42.62 -31.84 49.44
CA SER A 915 -43.23 -32.33 50.68
C SER A 915 -44.68 -32.80 50.53
N ASN A 916 -45.38 -32.42 49.46
CA ASN A 916 -46.81 -32.71 49.29
C ASN A 916 -47.19 -33.29 47.92
N SER A 917 -46.21 -33.50 47.02
CA SER A 917 -46.47 -33.92 45.63
C SER A 917 -46.49 -35.42 45.41
N ASP A 918 -46.21 -36.25 46.41
CA ASP A 918 -46.01 -37.70 46.23
C ASP A 918 -44.98 -38.03 45.13
N SER A 919 -44.00 -37.16 44.92
CA SER A 919 -42.94 -37.30 43.91
C SER A 919 -43.44 -37.43 42.46
N LYS A 920 -44.52 -36.72 42.10
CA LYS A 920 -45.06 -36.70 40.73
C LYS A 920 -45.73 -35.36 40.38
N THR A 921 -45.97 -35.14 39.09
CA THR A 921 -46.84 -34.05 38.61
C THR A 921 -48.30 -34.30 38.99
N HIS A 922 -49.05 -33.24 39.23
CA HIS A 922 -50.47 -33.30 39.58
C HIS A 922 -51.35 -32.56 38.57
N VAL A 923 -52.65 -32.83 38.63
CA VAL A 923 -53.66 -32.22 37.76
C VAL A 923 -53.66 -30.70 37.96
N MET A 924 -53.72 -29.95 36.85
CA MET A 924 -53.68 -28.50 36.89
C MET A 924 -54.88 -27.90 37.63
N GLY A 925 -54.68 -26.78 38.29
CA GLY A 925 -55.74 -25.96 38.89
C GLY A 925 -56.38 -26.53 40.15
N THR A 926 -55.84 -27.60 40.74
CA THR A 926 -56.38 -28.19 41.97
C THR A 926 -55.98 -27.42 43.23
N LYS A 927 -54.94 -26.58 43.16
CA LYS A 927 -54.50 -25.67 44.22
C LYS A 927 -55.09 -24.28 44.03
N ALA A 928 -55.06 -23.45 45.07
CA ALA A 928 -55.64 -22.11 45.03
C ALA A 928 -54.96 -21.22 43.96
N PRO A 929 -55.70 -20.38 43.22
CA PRO A 929 -55.11 -19.44 42.29
C PRO A 929 -54.53 -18.20 42.99
N ASN A 930 -53.74 -17.44 42.24
CA ASN A 930 -53.32 -16.10 42.65
C ASN A 930 -54.41 -15.03 42.41
N GLU A 931 -54.08 -13.76 42.70
CA GLU A 931 -55.01 -12.62 42.63
C GLU A 931 -55.54 -12.31 41.23
N LEU A 932 -54.92 -12.86 40.18
CA LEU A 932 -55.38 -12.78 38.80
C LEU A 932 -56.23 -13.99 38.38
N GLY A 933 -56.26 -15.07 39.16
CA GLY A 933 -56.89 -16.33 38.78
C GLY A 933 -55.96 -17.32 38.08
N LEU A 934 -54.64 -17.08 38.11
CA LEU A 934 -53.63 -18.02 37.58
C LEU A 934 -53.32 -19.10 38.61
N HIS A 935 -53.24 -20.35 38.18
CA HIS A 935 -52.90 -21.49 39.03
C HIS A 935 -51.47 -21.99 38.73
N ASP A 936 -50.94 -22.76 39.68
CA ASP A 936 -49.71 -23.56 39.53
C ASP A 936 -48.45 -22.75 39.19
N MET A 937 -48.46 -21.43 39.43
CA MET A 937 -47.30 -20.55 39.24
C MET A 937 -46.19 -20.78 40.31
N SER A 938 -46.44 -21.65 41.28
CA SER A 938 -45.49 -22.11 42.31
C SER A 938 -45.57 -23.64 42.38
N GLY A 939 -44.51 -24.35 41.99
CA GLY A 939 -44.44 -25.81 42.00
C GLY A 939 -44.96 -26.48 40.73
N ASN A 940 -45.32 -27.76 40.87
CA ASN A 940 -45.70 -28.69 39.80
C ASN A 940 -44.62 -28.89 38.72
N VAL A 941 -44.37 -27.95 37.82
CA VAL A 941 -43.25 -27.99 36.87
C VAL A 941 -42.55 -26.65 36.75
N TRP A 942 -41.24 -26.68 36.49
CA TRP A 942 -40.51 -25.49 36.08
C TRP A 942 -41.05 -25.02 34.73
N GLU A 943 -41.23 -23.72 34.60
CA GLU A 943 -41.79 -23.14 33.39
C GLU A 943 -40.76 -22.37 32.59
N TRP A 944 -40.58 -22.78 31.33
CA TRP A 944 -39.73 -22.07 30.37
C TRP A 944 -40.25 -20.64 30.09
N CYS A 945 -39.36 -19.67 30.18
CA CYS A 945 -39.57 -18.29 29.75
C CYS A 945 -38.82 -18.01 28.45
N HIS A 946 -39.19 -16.94 27.74
CA HIS A 946 -38.57 -16.55 26.47
C HIS A 946 -37.08 -16.19 26.64
N ASP A 947 -36.72 -15.54 27.74
CA ASP A 947 -35.45 -14.85 27.94
C ASP A 947 -34.24 -15.81 27.98
N TRP A 948 -33.11 -15.33 27.44
CA TRP A 948 -31.82 -15.93 27.75
C TRP A 948 -31.46 -15.67 29.22
N TYR A 949 -30.88 -16.66 29.89
CA TYR A 949 -30.51 -16.57 31.29
C TYR A 949 -29.20 -15.78 31.48
N GLN A 950 -29.18 -14.93 32.51
CA GLN A 950 -28.00 -14.21 32.99
C GLN A 950 -27.92 -14.32 34.51
N ASP A 951 -26.70 -14.36 35.06
CA ASP A 951 -26.45 -14.68 36.47
C ASP A 951 -26.93 -13.62 37.47
N SER A 952 -27.09 -12.37 37.04
CA SER A 952 -27.63 -11.29 37.87
C SER A 952 -28.47 -10.32 37.06
N TYR A 953 -29.30 -9.52 37.71
CA TYR A 953 -30.03 -8.44 37.04
C TYR A 953 -29.11 -7.22 36.84
N ASN A 954 -28.64 -6.98 35.62
CA ASN A 954 -27.86 -5.76 35.32
C ASN A 954 -28.79 -4.55 35.08
N GLY A 955 -28.63 -3.49 35.89
CA GLY A 955 -29.24 -2.16 35.65
C GLY A 955 -30.44 -1.78 36.55
N LEU A 956 -30.71 -0.48 36.64
CA LEU A 956 -31.84 0.11 37.37
C LEU A 956 -32.95 0.53 36.39
N THR A 957 -34.16 0.01 36.60
CA THR A 957 -35.39 0.29 35.85
C THR A 957 -35.37 -0.07 34.36
N SER A 958 -36.30 -0.93 33.92
CA SER A 958 -36.46 -1.32 32.51
C SER A 958 -37.93 -1.47 32.14
N SER A 959 -38.31 -1.06 30.93
CA SER A 959 -39.65 -1.30 30.37
C SER A 959 -39.60 -2.51 29.43
N ASP A 960 -40.52 -3.46 29.62
CA ASP A 960 -40.66 -4.70 28.85
C ASP A 960 -39.33 -5.45 28.59
N PRO A 961 -38.54 -5.79 29.64
CA PRO A 961 -37.27 -6.49 29.44
C PRO A 961 -37.50 -7.90 28.85
N SER A 962 -36.64 -8.28 27.90
CA SER A 962 -36.62 -9.59 27.23
C SER A 962 -35.32 -10.38 27.44
N GLY A 963 -34.52 -9.95 28.43
CA GLY A 963 -33.22 -10.55 28.73
C GLY A 963 -32.13 -10.17 27.71
N PRO A 964 -30.93 -10.78 27.81
CA PRO A 964 -29.85 -10.59 26.84
C PRO A 964 -30.21 -11.16 25.47
N ARG A 965 -29.64 -10.61 24.38
CA ARG A 965 -29.91 -11.06 23.00
C ARG A 965 -29.44 -12.48 22.70
N THR A 966 -28.44 -12.98 23.44
CA THR A 966 -27.83 -14.30 23.28
C THR A 966 -27.48 -14.89 24.63
N GLY A 967 -27.45 -16.22 24.75
CA GLY A 967 -27.03 -16.92 25.97
C GLY A 967 -26.83 -18.42 25.74
N SER A 968 -26.33 -19.11 26.76
CA SER A 968 -26.14 -20.58 26.74
C SER A 968 -27.31 -21.34 27.38
N CYS A 969 -28.08 -20.67 28.23
CA CYS A 969 -29.21 -21.23 28.97
C CYS A 969 -30.44 -20.31 28.85
N ARG A 970 -31.65 -20.88 28.89
CA ARG A 970 -32.92 -20.14 28.96
C ARG A 970 -33.42 -20.10 30.39
N VAL A 971 -34.19 -19.07 30.72
CA VAL A 971 -34.79 -18.90 32.06
C VAL A 971 -35.91 -19.93 32.25
N ALA A 972 -35.95 -20.55 33.42
CA ALA A 972 -37.11 -21.26 33.94
C ALA A 972 -37.50 -20.75 35.33
N ARG A 973 -38.81 -20.66 35.62
CA ARG A 973 -39.35 -20.13 36.89
C ARG A 973 -40.38 -21.06 37.54
N GLY A 974 -40.68 -20.80 38.81
CA GLY A 974 -41.81 -21.42 39.53
C GLY A 974 -41.48 -22.64 40.39
N GLY A 975 -40.35 -23.32 40.21
CA GLY A 975 -40.08 -24.57 40.94
C GLY A 975 -40.84 -25.75 40.36
N SER A 976 -40.81 -26.92 41.02
CA SER A 976 -41.53 -28.10 40.54
C SER A 976 -41.89 -29.07 41.67
N TRP A 977 -42.63 -30.13 41.36
CA TRP A 977 -43.07 -31.17 42.28
C TRP A 977 -41.94 -31.81 43.11
N VAL A 978 -40.69 -31.78 42.63
CA VAL A 978 -39.53 -32.36 43.32
C VAL A 978 -38.73 -31.35 44.13
N ASN A 979 -39.01 -30.06 43.99
CA ASN A 979 -38.21 -29.02 44.62
C ASN A 979 -38.74 -28.66 46.01
N VAL A 980 -37.81 -28.27 46.90
CA VAL A 980 -38.13 -27.73 48.21
C VAL A 980 -38.71 -26.32 48.11
N ALA A 981 -39.32 -25.84 49.19
CA ALA A 981 -40.05 -24.58 49.24
C ALA A 981 -39.26 -23.37 48.72
N SER A 982 -37.96 -23.27 49.01
CA SER A 982 -37.12 -22.13 48.60
C SER A 982 -37.07 -21.90 47.08
N TYR A 983 -37.26 -22.94 46.28
CA TYR A 983 -37.28 -22.87 44.81
C TYR A 983 -38.64 -22.50 44.22
N CYS A 984 -39.73 -22.64 44.99
CA CYS A 984 -41.10 -22.44 44.50
C CYS A 984 -41.57 -20.98 44.63
N ARG A 985 -40.70 -20.08 45.12
CA ARG A 985 -41.00 -18.64 45.26
C ARG A 985 -41.18 -17.98 43.90
N VAL A 986 -41.99 -16.94 43.82
CA VAL A 986 -42.24 -16.17 42.59
C VAL A 986 -40.97 -15.51 42.02
N ALA A 987 -39.98 -15.21 42.87
CA ALA A 987 -38.67 -14.70 42.46
C ALA A 987 -37.71 -15.81 41.98
N GLY A 988 -37.99 -17.07 42.36
CA GLY A 988 -37.15 -18.23 42.09
C GLY A 988 -36.91 -18.42 40.59
N ARG A 989 -35.64 -18.51 40.21
CA ARG A 989 -35.22 -18.64 38.81
C ARG A 989 -34.02 -19.56 38.66
N ARG A 990 -33.96 -20.28 37.54
CA ARG A 990 -32.81 -21.09 37.13
C ARG A 990 -32.57 -20.98 35.63
N GLY A 991 -31.33 -21.18 35.23
CA GLY A 991 -30.91 -21.26 33.84
C GLY A 991 -30.68 -22.71 33.45
N TRP A 992 -31.26 -23.14 32.33
CA TRP A 992 -31.06 -24.48 31.80
C TRP A 992 -30.80 -24.44 30.29
N PRO A 993 -30.03 -25.40 29.72
CA PRO A 993 -29.81 -25.46 28.29
C PRO A 993 -31.13 -25.56 27.51
N PRO A 994 -31.30 -24.85 26.38
CA PRO A 994 -32.57 -24.83 25.64
C PRO A 994 -32.98 -26.20 25.07
N SER A 995 -32.04 -27.15 24.96
CA SER A 995 -32.26 -28.53 24.52
C SER A 995 -32.61 -29.50 25.66
N LEU A 996 -32.55 -29.05 26.93
CA LEU A 996 -32.82 -29.92 28.08
C LEU A 996 -34.28 -30.37 28.08
N THR A 997 -34.49 -31.67 28.25
CA THR A 997 -35.81 -32.26 28.54
C THR A 997 -35.73 -32.96 29.89
N HIS A 998 -36.68 -32.69 30.79
CA HIS A 998 -36.70 -33.33 32.11
C HIS A 998 -38.13 -33.48 32.64
N ARG A 999 -38.34 -34.43 33.56
CA ARG A 999 -39.65 -34.83 34.11
C ARG A 999 -40.36 -33.78 34.98
N ASN A 1000 -39.73 -32.62 35.10
CA ASN A 1000 -40.19 -31.51 35.92
C ASN A 1000 -40.09 -30.17 35.18
N HIS A 1001 -39.88 -30.18 33.86
CA HIS A 1001 -39.85 -28.98 33.01
C HIS A 1001 -41.05 -29.00 32.06
N GLY A 1002 -41.84 -27.95 32.11
CA GLY A 1002 -42.98 -27.66 31.25
C GLY A 1002 -42.99 -26.18 30.86
N PHE A 1003 -44.16 -25.66 30.51
CA PHE A 1003 -44.34 -24.24 30.17
C PHE A 1003 -45.81 -23.84 30.18
N ARG A 1004 -46.05 -22.53 30.21
CA ARG A 1004 -47.35 -21.92 29.88
C ARG A 1004 -47.20 -20.94 28.73
N VAL A 1005 -48.33 -20.64 28.09
CA VAL A 1005 -48.39 -19.84 26.87
C VAL A 1005 -48.80 -18.41 27.18
N SER A 1006 -48.17 -17.44 26.52
CA SER A 1006 -48.55 -16.03 26.51
C SER A 1006 -49.09 -15.66 25.13
N LEU A 1007 -50.17 -14.87 25.08
CA LEU A 1007 -50.62 -14.16 23.89
C LEU A 1007 -50.28 -12.68 24.07
N ALA A 1008 -49.28 -12.22 23.33
CA ALA A 1008 -48.68 -10.91 23.52
C ALA A 1008 -48.08 -10.41 22.20
N PRO A 1009 -47.69 -9.13 22.10
CA PRO A 1009 -46.90 -8.65 20.97
C PRO A 1009 -45.63 -9.49 20.77
N SER A 1010 -45.18 -9.60 19.52
CA SER A 1010 -43.90 -10.23 19.21
C SER A 1010 -42.75 -9.51 19.92
N VAL A 1011 -41.88 -10.27 20.58
CA VAL A 1011 -40.64 -9.72 21.15
C VAL A 1011 -39.67 -9.45 20.00
N GLN A 1012 -39.10 -8.24 19.95
CA GLN A 1012 -38.11 -7.84 18.93
C GLN A 1012 -36.71 -8.36 19.24
#